data_AF-A0A6P3UZ21-F1
#
_entry.id   AF-A0A6P3UZ21-F1
#
_cell.length_a   1.000
_cell.length_b   1.000
_cell.length_c   1.000
_cell.angle_alpha   90.00
_cell.angle_beta   90.00
_cell.angle_gamma   90.00
#
_symmetry.space_group_name_H-M   'P 1'
#
loop_
_entity.id
_entity.type
_entity.pdbx_description
1 polymer ?
#
loop_
_entity_poly.entity_id
_entity_poly.type
_entity_poly.pdbx_seq_one_letter_code
_entity_poly.pdbx_strand_id
1 'polypeptide(L)'
;MKIRNIHVCFLFFCIIWGTLSIKYDTTLIDKMRNKLLQLEKTLERDLFHSRLHEFEDGGKYLWLIKSFKKFGDELERNFSTNGYENLNALSSIWLWARTENELKGIDGLYQVFRTMQEEIVGRKIPLDIPKLSDFWDIILHDPNASIVRALTRIGDLIVHEKLFVSAYQEAASQICNENQSLQQLLYNLYTTVTLTEIKGYGMIQFSYKLLRLYNPGTNFTEEMEVVKQQYETRTMETLRAVKTAMAFAPRQLWRCDARSHKLDETYTKLTQLFQGYIVNEVDLNKDSSCRENCAYYEYSKVHGCYKNQFCSQQRKCNGRILKCEYIDSDMWICPSIQESDRRYEYIEYENGRLFGQKDTCKRGTTKVDSWWRWLFWHCSYCFCYCDDNNINSDRYFSLREVVSDVANNKVVTGIRFKKVKQIIHMQIQEGELMPHGYINKSSIWWKPIEEFSVLDNNVKNGVDYHTLSWEKRGLDLDDLVLDDNLLLTGLKFRMIGSRLNLEARMTSFNFTTGKLIKPLERSFWISHDRTNRTEVTFENPDIPTRLPLLALPDSKPFQYLNFAPSDQKNDVAQNTIPFIDIQPVESNPPVPIAGAGIFHKGRPGSGGFVAMRLITYDFSKHLQVDLSPSADTVIDAPNEIRVV
;
A
#
# COMPACT_ATOMS: atom_id res chain seq x y z
N MET A 1 28.78 80.27 37.33
CA MET A 1 29.38 80.72 36.06
C MET A 1 29.40 79.53 35.10
N LYS A 2 28.61 79.60 34.00
CA LYS A 2 28.51 78.67 32.83
C LYS A 2 28.04 77.21 33.12
N ILE A 3 26.86 76.73 32.71
CA ILE A 3 26.30 76.46 31.34
C ILE A 3 27.17 75.40 30.61
N ARG A 4 26.75 74.22 30.10
CA ARG A 4 25.52 73.63 29.48
C ARG A 4 25.70 72.07 29.51
N ASN A 5 24.73 71.19 29.84
CA ASN A 5 23.65 70.60 28.99
C ASN A 5 24.16 69.91 27.69
N ILE A 6 23.84 68.68 27.25
CA ILE A 6 22.69 67.74 27.36
C ILE A 6 23.10 66.36 26.77
N HIS A 7 22.46 65.26 27.20
CA HIS A 7 21.86 64.14 26.41
C HIS A 7 21.64 62.95 27.37
N VAL A 8 20.50 62.79 28.06
CA VAL A 8 19.25 62.13 27.62
C VAL A 8 19.49 60.95 26.66
N CYS A 9 19.60 59.74 27.22
CA CYS A 9 19.37 58.49 26.51
C CYS A 9 18.08 57.86 27.04
N PHE A 10 17.03 57.90 26.21
CA PHE A 10 15.79 57.15 26.39
C PHE A 10 16.07 55.65 26.25
N LEU A 11 15.85 54.87 27.30
CA LEU A 11 15.71 53.41 27.23
C LEU A 11 14.25 53.09 26.92
N PHE A 12 13.93 52.95 25.64
CA PHE A 12 12.69 52.32 25.17
C PHE A 12 12.91 50.80 25.10
N PHE A 13 12.50 50.08 26.14
CA PHE A 13 12.36 48.61 26.08
C PHE A 13 10.97 48.30 25.52
N CYS A 14 10.84 48.29 24.19
CA CYS A 14 9.71 47.63 23.53
C CYS A 14 10.00 46.12 23.49
N ILE A 15 9.47 45.39 24.46
CA ILE A 15 9.38 43.92 24.39
C ILE A 15 8.29 43.61 23.36
N ILE A 16 8.70 43.44 22.10
CA ILE A 16 7.87 42.76 21.11
C ILE A 16 7.93 41.28 21.47
N TRP A 17 6.96 40.81 22.25
CA TRP A 17 6.61 39.39 22.30
C TRP A 17 6.04 39.03 20.92
N GLY A 18 6.94 38.75 19.97
CA GLY A 18 6.60 37.97 18.80
C GLY A 18 6.33 36.55 19.28
N THR A 19 5.07 36.17 19.36
CA THR A 19 4.68 34.77 19.44
C THR A 19 5.20 34.10 18.17
N LEU A 20 6.36 33.47 18.27
CA LEU A 20 6.79 32.45 17.31
C LEU A 20 5.78 31.30 17.43
N SER A 21 4.69 31.40 16.66
CA SER A 21 3.84 30.28 16.34
C SER A 21 4.74 29.25 15.68
N ILE A 22 5.07 28.20 16.43
CA ILE A 22 5.67 26.99 15.90
C ILE A 22 4.66 26.48 14.87
N LYS A 23 4.99 26.59 13.58
CA LYS A 23 4.18 25.99 12.52
C LYS A 23 4.37 24.49 12.60
N TYR A 24 3.42 23.79 13.20
CA TYR A 24 3.34 22.34 13.12
C TYR A 24 2.92 21.94 11.70
N ASP A 25 3.54 20.89 11.16
CA ASP A 25 3.10 20.26 9.92
C ASP A 25 1.76 19.57 10.22
N THR A 26 0.65 20.16 9.74
CA THR A 26 -0.71 19.62 9.94
C THR A 26 -1.31 19.11 8.64
N THR A 27 -2.26 18.19 8.74
CA THR A 27 -3.06 17.78 7.57
C THR A 27 -3.85 18.95 6.99
N LEU A 28 -4.27 18.84 5.72
CA LEU A 28 -5.07 19.87 5.07
C LEU A 28 -6.41 20.07 5.77
N ILE A 29 -7.03 18.99 6.25
CA ILE A 29 -8.32 19.04 6.93
C ILE A 29 -8.20 19.75 8.30
N ASP A 30 -7.15 19.46 9.06
CA ASP A 30 -6.86 20.14 10.33
C ASP A 30 -6.53 21.63 10.13
N LYS A 31 -5.83 21.96 9.03
CA LYS A 31 -5.59 23.35 8.64
C LYS A 31 -6.90 24.10 8.34
N MET A 32 -7.87 23.45 7.70
CA MET A 32 -9.20 24.04 7.47
C MET A 32 -9.98 24.22 8.77
N ARG A 33 -9.89 23.27 9.71
CA ARG A 33 -10.43 23.42 11.07
C ARG A 33 -9.83 24.64 11.78
N ASN A 34 -8.50 24.77 11.82
CA ASN A 34 -7.83 25.90 12.46
C ASN A 34 -8.21 27.24 11.82
N LYS A 35 -8.40 27.28 10.49
CA LYS A 35 -8.89 28.46 9.77
C LYS A 35 -10.30 28.86 10.19
N LEU A 36 -11.20 27.91 10.44
CA LEU A 36 -12.56 28.20 10.93
C LEU A 36 -12.50 28.86 12.32
N LEU A 37 -11.70 28.29 13.24
CA LEU A 37 -11.51 28.85 14.58
C LEU A 37 -10.92 30.27 14.55
N GLN A 38 -10.00 30.54 13.61
CA GLN A 38 -9.45 31.90 13.40
C GLN A 38 -10.48 32.86 12.80
N LEU A 39 -11.30 32.38 11.86
CA LEU A 39 -12.39 33.17 11.28
C LEU A 39 -13.37 33.62 12.35
N GLU A 40 -13.72 32.74 13.29
CA GLU A 40 -14.62 33.06 14.40
C GLU A 40 -14.09 34.15 15.31
N LYS A 41 -12.81 34.05 15.72
CA LYS A 41 -12.14 35.09 16.52
C LYS A 41 -12.13 36.44 15.81
N THR A 42 -11.90 36.41 14.49
CA THR A 42 -11.90 37.61 13.64
C THR A 42 -13.29 38.24 13.58
N LEU A 43 -14.33 37.43 13.30
CA LEU A 43 -15.71 37.90 13.21
C LEU A 43 -16.25 38.42 14.54
N GLU A 44 -15.89 37.77 15.65
CA GLU A 44 -16.27 38.24 16.99
C GLU A 44 -15.74 39.65 17.26
N ARG A 45 -14.45 39.86 16.96
CA ARG A 45 -13.80 41.16 17.09
C ARG A 45 -14.44 42.21 16.18
N ASP A 46 -14.60 41.88 14.89
CA ASP A 46 -14.99 42.85 13.87
C ASP A 46 -16.48 43.27 13.98
N LEU A 47 -17.37 42.34 14.35
CA LEU A 47 -18.82 42.60 14.41
C LEU A 47 -19.27 43.21 15.75
N PHE A 48 -18.61 42.83 16.85
CA PHE A 48 -19.13 43.09 18.21
C PHE A 48 -18.17 43.87 19.12
N HIS A 49 -16.86 43.92 18.86
CA HIS A 49 -15.90 44.61 19.74
C HIS A 49 -15.17 45.81 19.11
N SER A 50 -15.19 45.96 17.79
CA SER A 50 -14.46 47.02 17.08
C SER A 50 -15.23 48.35 17.05
N ARG A 51 -14.56 49.46 17.41
CA ARG A 51 -14.90 50.85 17.02
C ARG A 51 -14.29 51.24 15.65
N LEU A 52 -13.62 50.31 14.98
CA LEU A 52 -12.75 50.54 13.80
C LEU A 52 -13.45 50.29 12.45
N HIS A 53 -14.62 49.64 12.47
CA HIS A 53 -15.43 49.41 11.28
C HIS A 53 -16.82 50.03 11.46
N GLU A 54 -17.04 51.18 10.83
CA GLU A 54 -18.39 51.70 10.60
C GLU A 54 -19.03 50.89 9.46
N PHE A 55 -20.07 50.15 9.80
CA PHE A 55 -20.89 49.46 8.82
C PHE A 55 -22.07 50.36 8.45
N GLU A 56 -22.35 50.51 7.15
CA GLU A 56 -23.64 51.03 6.68
C GLU A 56 -24.80 50.12 7.13
N ASP A 57 -26.03 50.60 7.03
CA ASP A 57 -27.21 49.80 7.42
C ASP A 57 -27.26 48.47 6.64
N GLY A 58 -27.49 47.37 7.34
CA GLY A 58 -27.39 46.01 6.78
C GLY A 58 -25.97 45.49 6.49
N GLY A 59 -24.93 46.32 6.61
CA GLY A 59 -23.54 45.98 6.28
C GLY A 59 -22.94 44.85 7.12
N LYS A 60 -23.35 44.73 8.38
CA LYS A 60 -22.90 43.65 9.30
C LYS A 60 -23.35 42.26 8.84
N TYR A 61 -24.60 42.13 8.40
CA TYR A 61 -25.15 40.87 7.88
C TYR A 61 -24.39 40.43 6.63
N LEU A 62 -24.19 41.35 5.69
CA LEU A 62 -23.49 41.07 4.46
C LEU A 62 -22.01 40.71 4.70
N TRP A 63 -21.36 41.34 5.69
CA TRP A 63 -19.99 40.99 6.10
C TRP A 63 -19.89 39.56 6.65
N LEU A 64 -20.80 39.17 7.56
CA LEU A 64 -20.86 37.82 8.11
C LEU A 64 -21.04 36.77 7.00
N ILE A 65 -22.02 36.99 6.12
CA ILE A 65 -22.35 36.08 5.00
C ILE A 65 -21.18 35.97 4.02
N LYS A 66 -20.56 37.09 3.61
CA LYS A 66 -19.39 37.10 2.72
C LYS A 66 -18.21 36.35 3.33
N SER A 67 -17.99 36.50 4.63
CA SER A 67 -16.86 35.88 5.32
C SER A 67 -16.98 34.36 5.38
N PHE A 68 -18.15 33.84 5.77
CA PHE A 68 -18.42 32.40 5.74
C PHE A 68 -18.51 31.86 4.31
N LYS A 69 -19.04 32.64 3.35
CA LYS A 69 -19.02 32.25 1.94
C LYS A 69 -17.60 32.00 1.45
N LYS A 70 -16.70 32.97 1.70
CA LYS A 70 -15.28 32.89 1.33
C LYS A 70 -14.59 31.67 1.94
N PHE A 71 -14.88 31.37 3.20
CA PHE A 71 -14.37 30.17 3.86
C PHE A 71 -14.89 28.89 3.19
N GLY A 72 -16.21 28.80 2.94
CA GLY A 72 -16.80 27.66 2.25
C GLY A 72 -16.27 27.47 0.82
N ASP A 73 -16.03 28.57 0.08
CA ASP A 73 -15.43 28.52 -1.27
C ASP A 73 -13.99 27.98 -1.20
N GLU A 74 -13.25 28.25 -0.13
CA GLU A 74 -11.94 27.66 0.10
C GLU A 74 -12.03 26.17 0.52
N LEU A 75 -13.00 25.82 1.36
CA LEU A 75 -13.22 24.44 1.79
C LEU A 75 -13.56 23.53 0.59
N GLU A 76 -14.50 23.93 -0.26
CA GLU A 76 -14.95 23.17 -1.43
C GLU A 76 -13.89 23.06 -2.53
N ARG A 77 -13.00 24.06 -2.66
CA ARG A 77 -11.84 23.98 -3.56
C ARG A 77 -10.82 22.94 -3.12
N ASN A 78 -10.65 22.76 -1.81
CA ASN A 78 -9.73 21.78 -1.25
C ASN A 78 -10.37 20.38 -1.12
N PHE A 79 -11.68 20.32 -0.94
CA PHE A 79 -12.46 19.09 -0.77
C PHE A 79 -13.68 19.13 -1.69
N SER A 80 -13.50 18.67 -2.93
CA SER A 80 -14.56 18.65 -3.95
C SER A 80 -15.63 17.60 -3.70
N THR A 81 -15.33 16.58 -2.90
CA THR A 81 -16.26 15.52 -2.47
C THR A 81 -16.18 15.37 -0.95
N ASN A 82 -17.21 14.76 -0.35
CA ASN A 82 -17.21 14.47 1.09
C ASN A 82 -16.38 13.23 1.46
N GLY A 83 -15.88 12.49 0.46
CA GLY A 83 -14.97 11.37 0.65
C GLY A 83 -15.63 10.02 0.97
N TYR A 84 -16.97 9.93 1.00
CA TYR A 84 -17.71 8.69 1.24
C TYR A 84 -17.34 7.57 0.27
N GLU A 85 -16.99 7.91 -0.98
CA GLU A 85 -16.56 6.95 -2.00
C GLU A 85 -15.29 6.17 -1.61
N ASN A 86 -14.48 6.71 -0.70
CA ASN A 86 -13.27 6.06 -0.19
C ASN A 86 -13.56 5.16 1.01
N LEU A 87 -14.82 5.05 1.45
CA LEU A 87 -15.26 4.32 2.64
C LEU A 87 -16.17 3.13 2.32
N ASN A 88 -16.22 2.70 1.05
CA ASN A 88 -17.04 1.57 0.61
C ASN A 88 -16.74 0.26 1.37
N ALA A 89 -15.49 0.08 1.81
CA ALA A 89 -15.08 -1.05 2.66
C ALA A 89 -15.85 -1.14 3.98
N LEU A 90 -16.47 -0.04 4.43
CA LEU A 90 -17.24 0.04 5.67
C LEU A 90 -18.75 -0.16 5.45
N SER A 91 -19.19 -0.38 4.21
CA SER A 91 -20.62 -0.46 3.85
C SER A 91 -21.39 -1.59 4.55
N SER A 92 -20.72 -2.66 4.98
CA SER A 92 -21.31 -3.74 5.78
C SER A 92 -21.51 -3.37 7.26
N ILE A 93 -20.87 -2.30 7.74
CA ILE A 93 -20.84 -1.94 9.15
C ILE A 93 -22.07 -1.09 9.50
N TRP A 94 -22.95 -1.63 10.33
CA TRP A 94 -24.13 -0.91 10.81
C TRP A 94 -23.78 0.40 11.55
N LEU A 95 -22.69 0.38 12.33
CA LEU A 95 -22.17 1.56 13.01
C LEU A 95 -21.74 2.67 12.03
N TRP A 96 -21.10 2.29 10.91
CA TRP A 96 -20.79 3.23 9.84
C TRP A 96 -22.06 3.75 9.16
N ALA A 97 -23.01 2.88 8.82
CA ALA A 97 -24.28 3.31 8.20
C ALA A 97 -25.05 4.33 9.05
N ARG A 98 -25.06 4.17 10.39
CA ARG A 98 -25.62 5.16 11.32
C ARG A 98 -24.85 6.48 11.29
N THR A 99 -23.52 6.40 11.34
CA THR A 99 -22.66 7.58 11.28
C THR A 99 -22.85 8.33 9.96
N GLU A 100 -22.81 7.62 8.84
CA GLU A 100 -22.99 8.14 7.49
C GLU A 100 -24.33 8.86 7.33
N ASN A 101 -25.40 8.33 7.92
CA ASN A 101 -26.72 8.97 7.91
C ASN A 101 -26.72 10.34 8.63
N GLU A 102 -26.11 10.42 9.81
CA GLU A 102 -25.97 11.69 10.53
C GLU A 102 -25.11 12.69 9.74
N LEU A 103 -24.00 12.22 9.16
CA LEU A 103 -23.10 13.06 8.37
C LEU A 103 -23.81 13.61 7.12
N LYS A 104 -24.57 12.77 6.41
CA LYS A 104 -25.36 13.17 5.23
C LYS A 104 -26.44 14.19 5.57
N GLY A 105 -27.05 14.10 6.75
CA GLY A 105 -28.01 15.10 7.24
C GLY A 105 -27.39 16.49 7.34
N ILE A 106 -26.21 16.58 7.96
CA ILE A 106 -25.44 17.84 8.09
C ILE A 106 -25.01 18.35 6.71
N ASP A 107 -24.52 17.47 5.84
CA ASP A 107 -24.12 17.84 4.48
C ASP A 107 -25.29 18.40 3.66
N GLY A 108 -26.50 17.83 3.81
CA GLY A 108 -27.71 18.33 3.16
C GLY A 108 -28.05 19.76 3.58
N LEU A 109 -28.02 20.04 4.88
CA LEU A 109 -28.22 21.40 5.41
C LEU A 109 -27.11 22.35 4.94
N TYR A 110 -25.86 21.88 4.88
CA TYR A 110 -24.76 22.67 4.35
C TYR A 110 -25.00 23.08 2.89
N GLN A 111 -25.52 22.21 2.03
CA GLN A 111 -25.84 22.59 0.65
C GLN A 111 -26.91 23.70 0.57
N VAL A 112 -27.92 23.66 1.43
CA VAL A 112 -28.92 24.74 1.54
C VAL A 112 -28.24 26.03 1.99
N PHE A 113 -27.38 25.96 3.02
CA PHE A 113 -26.61 27.12 3.50
C PHE A 113 -25.78 27.77 2.40
N ARG A 114 -25.08 26.96 1.60
CA ARG A 114 -24.24 27.42 0.49
C ARG A 114 -25.05 28.05 -0.63
N THR A 115 -26.21 27.47 -0.95
CA THR A 115 -27.17 28.04 -1.92
C THR A 115 -27.64 29.42 -1.47
N MET A 116 -28.00 29.58 -0.19
CA MET A 116 -28.42 30.87 0.34
C MET A 116 -27.31 31.92 0.28
N GLN A 117 -26.06 31.53 0.60
CA GLN A 117 -24.91 32.43 0.49
C GLN A 117 -24.67 32.89 -0.96
N GLU A 118 -24.81 31.98 -1.93
CA GLU A 118 -24.65 32.30 -3.35
C GLU A 118 -25.77 33.21 -3.88
N GLU A 119 -27.01 32.99 -3.45
CA GLU A 119 -28.15 33.86 -3.76
C GLU A 119 -27.94 35.29 -3.26
N ILE A 120 -27.52 35.45 -2.01
CA ILE A 120 -27.35 36.76 -1.37
C ILE A 120 -26.10 37.48 -1.92
N VAL A 121 -24.96 36.79 -2.01
CA VAL A 121 -23.68 37.43 -2.35
C VAL A 121 -23.42 37.44 -3.86
N GLY A 122 -23.63 36.30 -4.53
CA GLY A 122 -23.35 36.13 -5.95
C GLY A 122 -24.43 36.77 -6.83
N ARG A 123 -25.70 36.45 -6.55
CA ARG A 123 -26.85 36.96 -7.32
C ARG A 123 -27.38 38.30 -6.82
N LYS A 124 -26.84 38.82 -5.71
CA LYS A 124 -27.24 40.09 -5.08
C LYS A 124 -28.74 40.16 -4.77
N ILE A 125 -29.34 39.01 -4.41
CA ILE A 125 -30.72 38.97 -3.97
C ILE A 125 -30.82 39.70 -2.62
N PRO A 126 -31.84 40.55 -2.40
CA PRO A 126 -32.03 41.24 -1.13
C PRO A 126 -32.07 40.27 0.07
N LEU A 127 -31.57 40.73 1.21
CA LEU A 127 -31.57 39.96 2.45
C LEU A 127 -33.00 39.72 2.93
N ASP A 128 -33.40 38.45 2.99
CA ASP A 128 -34.62 38.00 3.64
C ASP A 128 -34.29 37.47 5.04
N ILE A 129 -34.35 38.37 6.02
CA ILE A 129 -33.97 38.07 7.41
C ILE A 129 -34.91 37.05 8.07
N PRO A 130 -36.24 37.09 7.89
CA PRO A 130 -37.13 36.02 8.36
C PRO A 130 -36.77 34.65 7.80
N LYS A 131 -36.57 34.52 6.48
CA LYS A 131 -36.17 33.25 5.87
C LYS A 131 -34.83 32.73 6.40
N LEU A 132 -33.89 33.64 6.66
CA LEU A 132 -32.64 33.32 7.34
C LEU A 132 -32.94 32.78 8.76
N SER A 133 -33.72 33.50 9.55
CA SER A 133 -34.10 33.10 10.91
C SER A 133 -34.72 31.70 10.97
N ASP A 134 -35.66 31.38 10.06
CA ASP A 134 -36.30 30.06 10.00
C ASP A 134 -35.29 28.95 9.72
N PHE A 135 -34.34 29.19 8.80
CA PHE A 135 -33.29 28.21 8.49
C PHE A 135 -32.35 27.95 9.67
N TRP A 136 -32.06 28.95 10.50
CA TRP A 136 -31.20 28.76 11.68
C TRP A 136 -31.91 28.09 12.84
N ASP A 137 -33.22 28.31 12.99
CA ASP A 137 -34.01 27.58 13.98
C ASP A 137 -34.00 26.07 13.67
N ILE A 138 -34.01 25.71 12.37
CA ILE A 138 -33.80 24.32 11.94
C ILE A 138 -32.43 23.79 12.38
N ILE A 139 -31.35 24.57 12.19
CA ILE A 139 -29.99 24.16 12.55
C ILE A 139 -29.81 23.97 14.06
N LEU A 140 -30.41 24.85 14.87
CA LEU A 140 -30.19 24.90 16.31
C LEU A 140 -31.18 24.02 17.09
N HIS A 141 -32.49 24.12 16.80
CA HIS A 141 -33.55 23.65 17.69
C HIS A 141 -34.44 22.55 17.10
N ASP A 142 -34.46 22.34 15.78
CA ASP A 142 -35.38 21.34 15.19
C ASP A 142 -35.15 19.96 15.81
N PRO A 143 -36.22 19.27 16.24
CA PRO A 143 -36.09 18.03 16.98
C PRO A 143 -35.39 16.91 16.19
N ASN A 144 -35.49 16.94 14.86
CA ASN A 144 -35.03 15.90 13.94
C ASN A 144 -33.81 16.35 13.12
N ALA A 145 -33.70 17.64 12.78
CA ALA A 145 -32.70 18.20 11.88
C ALA A 145 -31.61 19.02 12.57
N SER A 146 -31.71 19.28 13.89
CA SER A 146 -30.70 20.03 14.64
C SER A 146 -29.30 19.44 14.47
N ILE A 147 -28.38 20.27 13.96
CA ILE A 147 -26.98 19.92 13.75
C ILE A 147 -26.28 19.71 15.08
N VAL A 148 -26.66 20.46 16.12
CA VAL A 148 -26.11 20.30 17.48
C VAL A 148 -26.33 18.88 17.97
N ARG A 149 -27.56 18.35 17.80
CA ARG A 149 -27.89 16.97 18.19
C ARG A 149 -27.18 15.93 17.32
N ALA A 150 -27.10 16.16 16.01
CA ALA A 150 -26.40 15.26 15.08
C ALA A 150 -24.90 15.15 15.43
N LEU A 151 -24.23 16.26 15.73
CA LEU A 151 -22.82 16.27 16.13
C LEU A 151 -22.59 15.56 17.48
N THR A 152 -23.51 15.70 18.44
CA THR A 152 -23.44 14.93 19.69
C THR A 152 -23.55 13.42 19.42
N ARG A 153 -24.51 13.00 18.58
CA ARG A 153 -24.67 11.59 18.20
C ARG A 153 -23.43 11.05 17.47
N ILE A 154 -22.83 11.84 16.57
CA ILE A 154 -21.58 11.47 15.90
C ILE A 154 -20.45 11.27 16.93
N GLY A 155 -20.31 12.17 17.90
CA GLY A 155 -19.35 12.03 19.00
C GLY A 155 -19.54 10.73 19.78
N ASP A 156 -20.78 10.39 20.13
CA ASP A 156 -21.11 9.14 20.83
C ASP A 156 -20.76 7.90 19.99
N LEU A 157 -21.05 7.91 18.69
CA LEU A 157 -20.71 6.81 17.77
C LEU A 157 -19.19 6.61 17.69
N ILE A 158 -18.42 7.70 17.70
CA ILE A 158 -16.95 7.67 17.64
C ILE A 158 -16.35 7.15 18.93
N VAL A 159 -16.76 7.71 20.07
CA VAL A 159 -16.12 7.48 21.37
C VAL A 159 -16.71 6.28 22.10
N HIS A 160 -18.03 6.29 22.31
CA HIS A 160 -18.73 5.26 23.09
C HIS A 160 -18.89 3.96 22.29
N GLU A 161 -19.33 4.06 21.02
CA GLU A 161 -19.49 2.89 20.14
C GLU A 161 -18.19 2.51 19.38
N LYS A 162 -17.10 3.27 19.60
CA LYS A 162 -15.73 2.98 19.10
C LYS A 162 -15.62 2.83 17.57
N LEU A 163 -16.25 3.73 16.81
CA LEU A 163 -16.30 3.69 15.34
C LEU A 163 -14.98 3.32 14.65
N PHE A 164 -13.86 3.98 14.99
CA PHE A 164 -12.57 3.73 14.33
C PHE A 164 -12.01 2.33 14.59
N VAL A 165 -12.22 1.79 15.80
CA VAL A 165 -11.78 0.42 16.14
C VAL A 165 -12.62 -0.59 15.36
N SER A 166 -13.94 -0.40 15.32
CA SER A 166 -14.86 -1.25 14.56
C SER A 166 -14.56 -1.22 13.05
N ALA A 167 -14.28 -0.03 12.50
CA ALA A 167 -13.88 0.14 11.10
C ALA A 167 -12.59 -0.62 10.77
N TYR A 168 -11.57 -0.52 11.63
CA TYR A 168 -10.33 -1.26 11.49
C TYR A 168 -10.54 -2.78 11.53
N GLN A 169 -11.32 -3.27 12.49
CA GLN A 169 -11.54 -4.71 12.69
C GLN A 169 -12.27 -5.36 11.51
N GLU A 170 -13.32 -4.72 11.01
CA GLU A 170 -14.10 -5.25 9.89
C GLU A 170 -13.27 -5.26 8.59
N ALA A 171 -12.65 -4.12 8.27
CA ALA A 171 -11.92 -3.94 7.02
C ALA A 171 -10.68 -4.84 6.92
N ALA A 172 -10.13 -5.29 8.06
CA ALA A 172 -8.96 -6.17 8.08
C ALA A 172 -9.16 -7.49 7.32
N SER A 173 -10.40 -7.98 7.26
CA SER A 173 -10.73 -9.21 6.56
C SER A 173 -10.73 -9.08 5.03
N GLN A 174 -10.89 -7.86 4.49
CA GLN A 174 -11.05 -7.59 3.05
C GLN A 174 -9.96 -6.68 2.48
N ILE A 175 -8.93 -6.36 3.27
CA ILE A 175 -7.98 -5.28 2.95
C ILE A 175 -7.27 -5.43 1.60
N CYS A 176 -7.05 -6.66 1.12
CA CYS A 176 -6.34 -6.88 -0.14
C CYS A 176 -7.20 -6.69 -1.40
N ASN A 177 -8.52 -6.59 -1.25
CA ASN A 177 -9.45 -6.21 -2.33
C ASN A 177 -9.57 -4.69 -2.43
N GLU A 178 -9.38 -4.02 -1.29
CA GLU A 178 -9.35 -2.58 -1.19
C GLU A 178 -8.03 -2.06 -1.76
N ASN A 179 -8.09 -1.00 -2.57
CA ASN A 179 -6.90 -0.29 -3.02
C ASN A 179 -6.41 0.69 -1.93
N GLN A 180 -6.55 0.34 -0.64
CA GLN A 180 -6.20 1.18 0.48
C GLN A 180 -5.56 0.34 1.59
N SER A 181 -4.55 0.89 2.25
CA SER A 181 -4.09 0.31 3.53
C SER A 181 -5.11 0.57 4.63
N LEU A 182 -5.11 -0.23 5.71
CA LEU A 182 -6.06 -0.02 6.82
C LEU A 182 -5.87 1.34 7.47
N GLN A 183 -4.62 1.75 7.64
CA GLN A 183 -4.32 3.05 8.20
C GLN A 183 -4.82 4.20 7.29
N GLN A 184 -4.72 4.04 5.97
CA GLN A 184 -5.27 5.00 5.01
C GLN A 184 -6.81 5.07 5.08
N LEU A 185 -7.49 3.93 5.22
CA LEU A 185 -8.95 3.89 5.38
C LEU A 185 -9.39 4.67 6.63
N LEU A 186 -8.69 4.49 7.75
CA LEU A 186 -8.95 5.23 9.00
C LEU A 186 -8.71 6.74 8.83
N TYR A 187 -7.65 7.13 8.11
CA TYR A 187 -7.39 8.53 7.81
C TYR A 187 -8.48 9.16 6.92
N ASN A 188 -8.97 8.42 5.92
CA ASN A 188 -10.08 8.86 5.08
C ASN A 188 -11.37 9.02 5.90
N LEU A 189 -11.66 8.06 6.80
CA LEU A 189 -12.81 8.14 7.71
C LEU A 189 -12.73 9.38 8.60
N TYR A 190 -11.56 9.64 9.18
CA TYR A 190 -11.30 10.84 9.98
C TYR A 190 -11.51 12.13 9.19
N THR A 191 -11.03 12.16 7.95
CA THR A 191 -11.14 13.32 7.06
C THR A 191 -12.61 13.60 6.72
N THR A 192 -13.39 12.57 6.39
CA THR A 192 -14.83 12.69 6.10
C THR A 192 -15.61 13.18 7.31
N VAL A 193 -15.41 12.57 8.49
CA VAL A 193 -16.06 13.01 9.73
C VAL A 193 -15.70 14.47 10.04
N THR A 194 -14.41 14.80 10.03
CA THR A 194 -13.93 16.15 10.36
C THR A 194 -14.48 17.19 9.37
N LEU A 195 -14.53 16.87 8.08
CA LEU A 195 -15.06 17.78 7.06
C LEU A 195 -16.53 18.14 7.37
N THR A 196 -17.34 17.15 7.72
CA THR A 196 -18.73 17.38 8.11
C THR A 196 -18.84 18.12 9.44
N GLU A 197 -17.96 17.84 10.40
CA GLU A 197 -17.92 18.61 11.65
C GLU A 197 -17.57 20.08 11.43
N ILE A 198 -16.61 20.40 10.54
CA ILE A 198 -16.26 21.78 10.16
C ILE A 198 -17.49 22.49 9.57
N LYS A 199 -18.22 21.82 8.67
CA LYS A 199 -19.44 22.35 8.07
C LYS A 199 -20.53 22.60 9.12
N GLY A 200 -20.79 21.62 9.98
CA GLY A 200 -21.80 21.69 11.02
C GLY A 200 -21.51 22.77 12.07
N TYR A 201 -20.30 22.77 12.62
CA TYR A 201 -19.85 23.77 13.59
C TYR A 201 -19.87 25.18 13.00
N GLY A 202 -19.37 25.35 11.77
CA GLY A 202 -19.39 26.64 11.08
C GLY A 202 -20.81 27.18 10.88
N MET A 203 -21.77 26.32 10.53
CA MET A 203 -23.18 26.71 10.44
C MET A 203 -23.77 27.12 11.80
N ILE A 204 -23.47 26.41 12.89
CA ILE A 204 -23.97 26.76 14.22
C ILE A 204 -23.43 28.13 14.68
N GLN A 205 -22.13 28.38 14.49
CA GLN A 205 -21.51 29.66 14.85
C GLN A 205 -22.02 30.81 13.97
N PHE A 206 -22.26 30.54 12.68
CA PHE A 206 -22.96 31.48 11.81
C PHE A 206 -24.35 31.83 12.37
N SER A 207 -25.16 30.82 12.73
CA SER A 207 -26.52 30.98 13.25
C SER A 207 -26.57 31.88 14.47
N TYR A 208 -25.76 31.60 15.49
CA TYR A 208 -25.75 32.41 16.72
C TYR A 208 -25.28 33.85 16.48
N LYS A 209 -24.26 34.06 15.63
CA LYS A 209 -23.81 35.42 15.30
C LYS A 209 -24.88 36.19 14.53
N LEU A 210 -25.64 35.54 13.66
CA LEU A 210 -26.76 36.17 12.98
C LEU A 210 -27.89 36.52 13.96
N LEU A 211 -28.26 35.61 14.85
CA LEU A 211 -29.29 35.84 15.88
C LEU A 211 -28.93 37.01 16.79
N ARG A 212 -27.65 37.16 17.16
CA ARG A 212 -27.15 38.30 17.92
C ARG A 212 -27.23 39.62 17.16
N LEU A 213 -27.03 39.60 15.84
CA LEU A 213 -27.23 40.79 14.98
C LEU A 213 -28.71 41.14 14.87
N TYR A 214 -29.60 40.13 14.78
CA TYR A 214 -31.04 40.30 14.64
C TYR A 214 -31.72 40.75 15.94
N ASN A 215 -31.25 40.26 17.09
CA ASN A 215 -31.77 40.59 18.42
C ASN A 215 -30.67 41.23 19.30
N PRO A 216 -30.40 42.54 19.16
CA PRO A 216 -29.32 43.22 19.90
C PRO A 216 -29.45 43.16 21.43
N GLY A 217 -30.64 42.84 21.95
CA GLY A 217 -30.90 42.65 23.38
C GLY A 217 -30.48 41.28 23.93
N THR A 218 -30.15 40.31 23.07
CA THR A 218 -29.77 38.95 23.46
C THR A 218 -28.36 38.65 22.94
N ASN A 219 -27.43 38.36 23.85
CA ASN A 219 -26.00 38.32 23.52
C ASN A 219 -25.54 36.98 22.92
N PHE A 220 -26.31 35.89 23.10
CA PHE A 220 -26.03 34.50 22.69
C PHE A 220 -24.59 34.00 22.93
N THR A 221 -23.85 34.68 23.83
CA THR A 221 -22.40 34.53 23.96
C THR A 221 -22.06 33.27 24.74
N GLU A 222 -22.89 32.92 25.72
CA GLU A 222 -22.76 31.70 26.49
C GLU A 222 -22.99 30.46 25.61
N GLU A 223 -24.05 30.49 24.79
CA GLU A 223 -24.38 29.41 23.87
C GLU A 223 -23.28 29.18 22.82
N MET A 224 -22.74 30.26 22.24
CA MET A 224 -21.59 30.17 21.33
C MET A 224 -20.37 29.55 21.99
N GLU A 225 -20.07 29.91 23.25
CA GLU A 225 -18.91 29.37 23.96
C GLU A 225 -19.12 27.91 24.37
N VAL A 226 -20.33 27.52 24.79
CA VAL A 226 -20.68 26.13 25.10
C VAL A 226 -20.50 25.23 23.87
N VAL A 227 -21.02 25.64 22.71
CA VAL A 227 -20.87 24.86 21.47
C VAL A 227 -19.40 24.79 21.05
N LYS A 228 -18.64 25.87 21.24
CA LYS A 228 -17.19 25.88 20.97
C LYS A 228 -16.45 24.89 21.86
N GLN A 229 -16.69 24.89 23.17
CA GLN A 229 -16.10 23.91 24.08
C GLN A 229 -16.46 22.47 23.71
N GLN A 230 -17.72 22.21 23.35
CA GLN A 230 -18.13 20.88 22.89
C GLN A 230 -17.43 20.46 21.58
N TYR A 231 -17.22 21.40 20.66
CA TYR A 231 -16.47 21.15 19.42
C TYR A 231 -15.00 20.82 19.68
N GLU A 232 -14.35 21.57 20.58
CA GLU A 232 -12.96 21.33 21.00
C GLU A 232 -12.82 19.97 21.68
N THR A 233 -13.73 19.61 22.60
CA THR A 233 -13.76 18.30 23.27
C THR A 233 -13.93 17.16 22.26
N ARG A 234 -14.95 17.21 21.39
CA ARG A 234 -15.16 16.15 20.37
C ARG A 234 -13.97 16.02 19.42
N THR A 235 -13.34 17.13 19.07
CA THR A 235 -12.14 17.14 18.22
C THR A 235 -11.00 16.37 18.90
N MET A 236 -10.73 16.64 20.18
CA MET A 236 -9.71 15.94 20.95
C MET A 236 -9.99 14.44 21.07
N GLU A 237 -11.24 14.08 21.36
CA GLU A 237 -11.65 12.69 21.50
C GLU A 237 -11.57 11.93 20.18
N THR A 238 -12.01 12.54 19.07
CA THR A 238 -11.92 11.97 17.71
C THR A 238 -10.47 11.76 17.29
N LEU A 239 -9.60 12.76 17.55
CA LEU A 239 -8.16 12.64 17.32
C LEU A 239 -7.54 11.50 18.12
N ARG A 240 -7.92 11.35 19.40
CA ARG A 240 -7.46 10.26 20.26
C ARG A 240 -7.92 8.92 19.72
N ALA A 241 -9.19 8.80 19.32
CA ALA A 241 -9.78 7.57 18.79
C ALA A 241 -9.08 7.12 17.49
N VAL A 242 -8.92 8.02 16.51
CA VAL A 242 -8.25 7.69 15.24
C VAL A 242 -6.78 7.35 15.44
N LYS A 243 -6.03 8.12 16.25
CA LYS A 243 -4.61 7.82 16.52
C LYS A 243 -4.43 6.46 17.20
N THR A 244 -5.32 6.14 18.14
CA THR A 244 -5.32 4.84 18.81
C THR A 244 -5.55 3.71 17.81
N ALA A 245 -6.52 3.84 16.90
CA ALA A 245 -6.77 2.84 15.87
C ALA A 245 -5.62 2.74 14.85
N MET A 246 -5.07 3.87 14.40
CA MET A 246 -3.96 3.92 13.44
C MET A 246 -2.65 3.32 13.97
N ALA A 247 -2.44 3.32 15.30
CA ALA A 247 -1.28 2.71 15.93
C ALA A 247 -1.22 1.18 15.74
N PHE A 248 -2.37 0.53 15.55
CA PHE A 248 -2.47 -0.92 15.32
C PHE A 248 -2.80 -1.27 13.87
N ALA A 249 -3.22 -0.30 13.06
CA ALA A 249 -3.60 -0.53 11.67
C ALA A 249 -2.37 -0.67 10.75
N PRO A 250 -2.24 -1.76 9.98
CA PRO A 250 -1.14 -1.93 9.04
C PRO A 250 -1.20 -0.90 7.90
N ARG A 251 0.00 -0.51 7.45
CA ARG A 251 0.22 0.37 6.30
C ARG A 251 0.49 -0.39 5.00
N GLN A 252 0.62 -1.72 5.09
CA GLN A 252 0.85 -2.58 3.94
C GLN A 252 -0.38 -2.59 3.02
N LEU A 253 -0.12 -2.42 1.73
CA LEU A 253 -1.09 -2.53 0.64
C LEU A 253 -0.60 -3.60 -0.34
N TRP A 254 -1.43 -4.60 -0.60
CA TRP A 254 -1.13 -5.73 -1.47
C TRP A 254 -2.42 -6.25 -2.12
N ARG A 255 -2.30 -7.02 -3.20
CA ARG A 255 -3.47 -7.49 -3.97
C ARG A 255 -3.88 -8.91 -3.58
N CYS A 256 -5.17 -9.12 -3.35
CA CYS A 256 -5.73 -10.47 -3.25
C CYS A 256 -5.48 -11.26 -4.55
N ASP A 257 -5.68 -12.57 -4.50
CA ASP A 257 -5.70 -13.36 -5.73
C ASP A 257 -6.82 -12.93 -6.66
N ALA A 258 -6.54 -12.98 -7.96
CA ALA A 258 -7.54 -12.72 -8.98
C ALA A 258 -8.63 -13.79 -8.91
N ARG A 259 -9.89 -13.40 -9.18
CA ARG A 259 -11.02 -14.35 -9.26
C ARG A 259 -10.76 -15.51 -10.22
N SER A 260 -9.97 -15.28 -11.26
CA SER A 260 -9.49 -16.28 -12.19
C SER A 260 -8.04 -15.98 -12.52
N HIS A 261 -7.16 -16.94 -12.22
CA HIS A 261 -5.75 -16.82 -12.55
C HIS A 261 -5.52 -17.02 -14.04
N LYS A 262 -4.94 -16.00 -14.66
CA LYS A 262 -4.53 -15.97 -16.06
C LYS A 262 -3.03 -15.71 -16.18
N LEU A 263 -2.34 -16.58 -16.93
CA LEU A 263 -0.92 -16.49 -17.19
C LEU A 263 -0.60 -15.19 -17.95
N ASP A 264 0.42 -14.48 -17.50
CA ASP A 264 0.92 -13.19 -18.01
C ASP A 264 -0.09 -12.01 -17.97
N GLU A 265 -1.28 -12.21 -17.41
CA GLU A 265 -2.24 -11.15 -17.04
C GLU A 265 -2.28 -10.89 -15.52
N THR A 266 -2.33 -11.96 -14.72
CA THR A 266 -2.48 -11.89 -13.24
C THR A 266 -1.29 -12.50 -12.48
N TYR A 267 -0.68 -13.54 -13.06
CA TYR A 267 0.54 -14.14 -12.54
C TYR A 267 1.45 -14.51 -13.72
N THR A 268 2.73 -14.70 -13.47
CA THR A 268 3.64 -15.35 -14.41
C THR A 268 4.42 -16.46 -13.71
N LYS A 269 5.07 -17.32 -14.49
CA LYS A 269 5.91 -18.41 -14.01
C LYS A 269 7.26 -18.38 -14.72
N LEU A 270 8.26 -18.99 -14.10
CA LEU A 270 9.55 -19.26 -14.71
C LEU A 270 9.46 -20.58 -15.48
N THR A 271 9.28 -20.52 -16.80
CA THR A 271 9.14 -21.70 -17.64
C THR A 271 10.47 -22.43 -17.81
N GLN A 272 10.41 -23.77 -17.84
CA GLN A 272 11.52 -24.65 -18.22
C GLN A 272 12.84 -24.41 -17.46
N LEU A 273 12.79 -23.85 -16.25
CA LEU A 273 13.99 -23.57 -15.43
C LEU A 273 14.39 -24.81 -14.61
N PHE A 274 13.61 -25.14 -13.59
CA PHE A 274 13.81 -26.34 -12.77
C PHE A 274 12.68 -27.32 -13.02
N GLN A 275 13.01 -28.51 -13.54
CA GLN A 275 12.02 -29.54 -13.87
C GLN A 275 12.50 -30.95 -13.52
N GLY A 276 11.56 -31.84 -13.15
CA GLY A 276 11.78 -33.27 -13.09
C GLY A 276 12.24 -33.84 -14.44
N TYR A 277 13.24 -34.71 -14.41
CA TYR A 277 13.90 -35.26 -15.57
C TYR A 277 14.27 -36.72 -15.35
N ILE A 278 13.78 -37.60 -16.22
CA ILE A 278 14.12 -39.02 -16.21
C ILE A 278 15.35 -39.26 -17.07
N VAL A 279 16.37 -39.93 -16.53
CA VAL A 279 17.62 -40.19 -17.25
C VAL A 279 18.25 -41.49 -16.74
N ASN A 280 18.80 -42.28 -17.65
CA ASN A 280 19.49 -43.51 -17.25
C ASN A 280 20.88 -43.18 -16.70
N GLU A 281 21.30 -43.92 -15.68
CA GLU A 281 22.63 -43.80 -15.10
C GLU A 281 23.77 -43.79 -16.15
N VAL A 282 23.63 -44.61 -17.19
CA VAL A 282 24.63 -44.73 -18.26
C VAL A 282 24.89 -43.39 -18.97
N ASP A 283 23.95 -42.44 -18.93
CA ASP A 283 24.05 -41.14 -19.56
C ASP A 283 24.53 -40.03 -18.59
N LEU A 284 24.72 -40.35 -17.31
CA LEU A 284 25.10 -39.42 -16.25
C LEU A 284 26.62 -39.36 -15.97
N ASN A 285 27.42 -40.12 -16.70
CA ASN A 285 28.88 -40.10 -16.59
C ASN A 285 29.57 -40.20 -17.96
N LYS A 286 30.83 -39.77 -18.02
CA LYS A 286 31.63 -39.73 -19.27
C LYS A 286 31.94 -41.11 -19.84
N ASP A 287 32.07 -42.10 -18.97
CA ASP A 287 32.49 -43.46 -19.34
C ASP A 287 31.33 -44.32 -19.85
N SER A 288 30.12 -43.74 -19.90
CA SER A 288 28.88 -44.44 -20.20
C SER A 288 28.75 -45.72 -19.39
N SER A 289 28.93 -45.64 -18.08
CA SER A 289 28.96 -46.77 -17.15
C SER A 289 27.76 -46.76 -16.19
N CYS A 290 27.44 -47.90 -15.58
CA CYS A 290 26.38 -48.02 -14.57
C CYS A 290 26.98 -48.56 -13.28
N ARG A 291 28.08 -47.94 -12.85
CA ARG A 291 28.87 -48.41 -11.72
C ARG A 291 28.38 -47.95 -10.37
N GLU A 292 27.66 -46.87 -10.38
CA GLU A 292 27.18 -46.19 -9.21
C GLU A 292 25.69 -46.50 -9.05
N ASN A 293 24.94 -45.59 -8.44
CA ASN A 293 23.49 -45.65 -8.39
C ASN A 293 22.93 -44.23 -8.59
N CYS A 294 21.62 -44.09 -8.72
CA CYS A 294 21.01 -42.77 -8.92
C CYS A 294 21.39 -41.75 -7.85
N ALA A 295 21.47 -42.14 -6.58
CA ALA A 295 21.78 -41.24 -5.47
C ALA A 295 23.22 -40.70 -5.50
N TYR A 296 24.15 -41.39 -6.16
CA TYR A 296 25.51 -40.90 -6.39
C TYR A 296 25.53 -39.60 -7.20
N TYR A 297 24.58 -39.42 -8.12
CA TYR A 297 24.51 -38.27 -9.00
C TYR A 297 23.75 -37.10 -8.35
N GLU A 298 24.25 -36.63 -7.21
CA GLU A 298 23.74 -35.41 -6.56
C GLU A 298 23.95 -34.17 -7.44
N TYR A 299 25.05 -34.16 -8.21
CA TYR A 299 25.41 -33.10 -9.14
C TYR A 299 26.13 -33.66 -10.37
N SER A 300 25.49 -33.60 -11.54
CA SER A 300 26.03 -34.10 -12.81
C SER A 300 25.48 -33.31 -14.02
N LYS A 301 25.63 -33.86 -15.22
CA LYS A 301 25.02 -33.40 -16.47
C LYS A 301 24.77 -34.59 -17.40
N VAL A 302 23.98 -34.37 -18.44
CA VAL A 302 23.80 -35.38 -19.49
C VAL A 302 25.05 -35.43 -20.37
N HIS A 303 25.76 -36.57 -20.35
CA HIS A 303 27.00 -36.81 -21.10
C HIS A 303 26.78 -37.38 -22.49
N GLY A 304 25.71 -38.15 -22.69
CA GLY A 304 25.42 -38.82 -23.94
C GLY A 304 23.97 -39.26 -24.04
N CYS A 305 23.70 -40.10 -25.04
CA CYS A 305 22.44 -40.82 -25.16
C CYS A 305 22.75 -42.24 -25.64
N TYR A 306 22.97 -43.14 -24.70
CA TYR A 306 23.44 -44.50 -24.98
C TYR A 306 22.43 -45.23 -25.86
N LYS A 307 22.88 -45.68 -27.03
CA LYS A 307 22.09 -46.43 -28.03
C LYS A 307 20.76 -45.77 -28.41
N ASN A 308 20.66 -44.44 -28.35
CA ASN A 308 19.40 -43.72 -28.62
C ASN A 308 18.21 -44.29 -27.83
N GLN A 309 18.43 -44.62 -26.54
CA GLN A 309 17.37 -45.02 -25.61
C GLN A 309 16.38 -43.86 -25.35
N PHE A 310 15.68 -43.87 -24.21
CA PHE A 310 14.66 -42.86 -23.89
C PHE A 310 15.16 -41.42 -23.96
N CYS A 311 16.44 -41.17 -23.69
CA CYS A 311 17.11 -39.87 -23.87
C CYS A 311 16.88 -39.24 -25.26
N SER A 312 16.69 -40.04 -26.31
CA SER A 312 16.43 -39.56 -27.68
C SER A 312 14.97 -39.17 -27.93
N GLN A 313 14.05 -39.61 -27.07
CA GLN A 313 12.61 -39.44 -27.22
C GLN A 313 12.05 -38.27 -26.41
N GLN A 314 12.90 -37.63 -25.61
CA GLN A 314 12.56 -36.50 -24.75
C GLN A 314 13.45 -35.28 -25.04
N ARG A 315 13.02 -34.09 -24.59
CA ARG A 315 13.86 -32.89 -24.63
C ARG A 315 15.13 -33.13 -23.81
N LYS A 316 16.31 -32.85 -24.35
CA LYS A 316 17.56 -32.91 -23.59
C LYS A 316 17.57 -31.88 -22.45
N CYS A 317 18.17 -32.20 -21.32
CA CYS A 317 18.55 -31.19 -20.32
C CYS A 317 19.86 -30.52 -20.75
N ASN A 318 19.85 -29.22 -21.05
CA ASN A 318 21.04 -28.51 -21.55
C ASN A 318 21.93 -27.91 -20.46
N GLY A 319 21.54 -28.03 -19.19
CA GLY A 319 22.31 -27.55 -18.05
C GLY A 319 22.73 -28.68 -17.12
N ARG A 320 22.41 -28.52 -15.83
CA ARG A 320 22.85 -29.42 -14.76
C ARG A 320 21.76 -30.40 -14.39
N ILE A 321 22.19 -31.61 -14.05
CA ILE A 321 21.36 -32.65 -13.44
C ILE A 321 21.67 -32.67 -11.95
N LEU A 322 20.63 -32.65 -11.14
CA LEU A 322 20.72 -32.39 -9.70
C LEU A 322 19.86 -33.38 -8.94
N LYS A 323 20.34 -33.82 -7.77
CA LYS A 323 19.60 -34.63 -6.78
C LYS A 323 18.85 -35.80 -7.43
N CYS A 324 19.57 -36.66 -8.14
CA CYS A 324 19.00 -37.86 -8.70
C CYS A 324 18.62 -38.87 -7.61
N GLU A 325 17.52 -39.58 -7.82
CA GLU A 325 17.07 -40.67 -6.96
C GLU A 325 16.50 -41.83 -7.78
N TYR A 326 16.56 -43.02 -7.18
CA TYR A 326 15.95 -44.22 -7.72
C TYR A 326 14.57 -44.41 -7.10
N ILE A 327 13.53 -44.53 -7.93
CA ILE A 327 12.15 -44.74 -7.48
C ILE A 327 11.72 -46.20 -7.68
N ASP A 328 11.88 -46.72 -8.89
CA ASP A 328 11.56 -48.09 -9.29
C ASP A 328 12.32 -48.49 -10.56
N SER A 329 12.33 -49.79 -10.89
CA SER A 329 13.07 -50.32 -12.04
C SER A 329 12.43 -49.96 -13.38
N ASP A 330 11.10 -50.06 -13.45
CA ASP A 330 10.35 -49.90 -14.69
C ASP A 330 9.22 -48.86 -14.51
N MET A 331 8.95 -48.09 -15.57
CA MET A 331 7.90 -47.07 -15.54
C MET A 331 7.26 -46.82 -16.92
N TRP A 332 6.04 -46.32 -16.90
CA TRP A 332 5.31 -45.78 -18.04
C TRP A 332 5.24 -44.27 -17.91
N ILE A 333 5.84 -43.57 -18.88
CA ILE A 333 5.87 -42.11 -18.91
C ILE A 333 4.84 -41.62 -19.92
N CYS A 334 4.03 -40.65 -19.52
CA CYS A 334 3.25 -39.87 -20.47
C CYS A 334 3.98 -38.57 -20.82
N PRO A 335 4.62 -38.48 -22.00
CA PRO A 335 5.27 -37.24 -22.43
C PRO A 335 4.25 -36.16 -22.79
N SER A 336 4.59 -34.92 -22.44
CA SER A 336 3.80 -33.75 -22.81
C SER A 336 3.88 -33.46 -24.32
N ILE A 337 2.88 -32.72 -24.83
CA ILE A 337 2.86 -32.21 -26.21
C ILE A 337 4.09 -31.31 -26.49
N GLN A 338 4.51 -31.21 -27.76
CA GLN A 338 5.78 -30.55 -28.11
C GLN A 338 5.80 -29.05 -27.74
N GLU A 339 4.65 -28.40 -27.79
CA GLU A 339 4.46 -26.98 -27.47
C GLU A 339 4.31 -26.72 -25.97
N SER A 340 4.30 -27.76 -25.14
CA SER A 340 4.17 -27.63 -23.69
C SER A 340 5.49 -27.20 -23.04
N ASP A 341 5.40 -26.40 -21.99
CA ASP A 341 6.54 -26.15 -21.10
C ASP A 341 6.96 -27.41 -20.34
N ARG A 342 6.02 -28.33 -20.11
CA ARG A 342 6.19 -29.57 -19.35
C ARG A 342 6.92 -30.62 -20.19
N ARG A 343 7.64 -31.52 -19.52
CA ARG A 343 8.26 -32.72 -20.11
C ARG A 343 7.30 -33.91 -20.03
N TYR A 344 6.63 -34.05 -18.90
CA TYR A 344 5.73 -35.19 -18.61
C TYR A 344 4.39 -34.71 -18.03
N GLU A 345 3.31 -35.41 -18.34
CA GLU A 345 2.01 -35.22 -17.70
C GLU A 345 1.89 -36.06 -16.43
N TYR A 346 2.28 -37.34 -16.51
CA TYR A 346 2.34 -38.28 -15.40
C TYR A 346 3.40 -39.36 -15.63
N ILE A 347 3.79 -40.03 -14.56
CA ILE A 347 4.66 -41.21 -14.56
C ILE A 347 4.02 -42.28 -13.67
N GLU A 348 3.84 -43.47 -14.21
CA GLU A 348 3.33 -44.64 -13.49
C GLU A 348 4.44 -45.67 -13.36
N TYR A 349 4.78 -46.04 -12.13
CA TYR A 349 5.81 -47.04 -11.83
C TYR A 349 5.19 -48.44 -11.71
N GLU A 350 5.99 -49.48 -11.95
CA GLU A 350 5.53 -50.87 -11.89
C GLU A 350 5.02 -51.29 -10.51
N ASN A 351 5.58 -50.75 -9.43
CA ASN A 351 5.06 -50.92 -8.07
C ASN A 351 3.69 -50.25 -7.79
N GLY A 352 3.06 -49.65 -8.80
CA GLY A 352 1.74 -49.01 -8.71
C GLY A 352 1.77 -47.56 -8.23
N ARG A 353 2.95 -46.98 -7.95
CA ARG A 353 3.06 -45.55 -7.63
C ARG A 353 2.77 -44.71 -8.87
N LEU A 354 1.91 -43.71 -8.72
CA LEU A 354 1.58 -42.74 -9.75
C LEU A 354 2.04 -41.35 -9.32
N PHE A 355 2.84 -40.70 -10.16
CA PHE A 355 3.21 -39.29 -10.03
C PHE A 355 2.50 -38.48 -11.11
N GLY A 356 1.99 -37.30 -10.74
CA GLY A 356 1.15 -36.48 -11.60
C GLY A 356 -0.29 -36.96 -11.64
N GLN A 357 -1.07 -36.42 -12.58
CA GLN A 357 -2.49 -36.75 -12.75
C GLN A 357 -2.64 -37.64 -13.98
N LYS A 358 -3.03 -38.91 -13.78
CA LYS A 358 -3.24 -39.85 -14.87
C LYS A 358 -4.51 -39.50 -15.64
N ASP A 359 -4.34 -39.11 -16.89
CA ASP A 359 -5.41 -38.86 -17.87
C ASP A 359 -4.99 -39.44 -19.23
N THR A 360 -5.79 -39.22 -20.26
CA THR A 360 -5.53 -39.65 -21.64
C THR A 360 -4.20 -39.08 -22.13
N CYS A 361 -3.23 -39.96 -22.37
CA CYS A 361 -1.91 -39.55 -22.84
C CYS A 361 -1.92 -39.24 -24.34
N LYS A 362 -1.94 -37.95 -24.70
CA LYS A 362 -2.08 -37.49 -26.10
C LYS A 362 -0.98 -37.99 -27.04
N ARG A 363 0.25 -38.18 -26.54
CA ARG A 363 1.40 -38.65 -27.34
C ARG A 363 1.63 -40.17 -27.25
N GLY A 364 0.75 -40.89 -26.56
CA GLY A 364 0.97 -42.28 -26.17
C GLY A 364 1.96 -42.39 -25.01
N THR A 365 1.86 -43.48 -24.27
CA THR A 365 2.79 -43.77 -23.16
C THR A 365 4.06 -44.43 -23.68
N THR A 366 5.19 -44.10 -23.07
CA THR A 366 6.49 -44.72 -23.35
C THR A 366 6.88 -45.58 -22.16
N LYS A 367 7.05 -46.89 -22.38
CA LYS A 367 7.62 -47.79 -21.37
C LYS A 367 9.14 -47.62 -21.35
N VAL A 368 9.71 -47.52 -20.16
CA VAL A 368 11.15 -47.44 -19.93
C VAL A 368 11.54 -48.47 -18.89
N ASP A 369 12.46 -49.35 -19.28
CA ASP A 369 12.88 -50.50 -18.48
C ASP A 369 14.36 -50.35 -18.08
N SER A 370 14.64 -50.58 -16.81
CA SER A 370 16.03 -50.70 -16.34
C SER A 370 16.62 -52.05 -16.81
N TRP A 371 17.93 -52.11 -16.99
CA TRP A 371 18.54 -53.26 -17.66
C TRP A 371 19.91 -53.62 -17.09
N TRP A 372 20.29 -54.89 -17.24
CA TRP A 372 21.59 -55.39 -16.81
C TRP A 372 22.63 -55.26 -17.91
N ARG A 373 23.74 -54.58 -17.59
CA ARG A 373 24.95 -54.59 -18.40
C ARG A 373 25.88 -55.68 -17.88
N TRP A 374 25.94 -56.78 -18.62
CA TRP A 374 26.59 -58.01 -18.16
C TRP A 374 25.93 -58.52 -16.87
N LEU A 375 26.59 -59.37 -16.08
CA LEU A 375 25.99 -60.00 -14.88
C LEU A 375 26.09 -59.15 -13.60
N PHE A 376 26.75 -57.99 -13.62
CA PHE A 376 27.13 -57.29 -12.38
C PHE A 376 26.69 -55.82 -12.28
N TRP A 377 26.27 -55.19 -13.38
CA TRP A 377 25.94 -53.77 -13.39
C TRP A 377 24.51 -53.55 -13.83
N HIS A 378 23.68 -52.95 -12.96
CA HIS A 378 22.30 -52.64 -13.26
C HIS A 378 22.17 -51.16 -13.65
N CYS A 379 21.77 -50.89 -14.88
CA CYS A 379 21.59 -49.55 -15.42
C CYS A 379 20.18 -49.05 -15.14
N SER A 380 20.00 -48.38 -14.01
CA SER A 380 18.70 -47.85 -13.59
C SER A 380 18.34 -46.52 -14.26
N TYR A 381 17.05 -46.31 -14.49
CA TYR A 381 16.51 -44.98 -14.75
C TYR A 381 16.34 -44.20 -13.44
N CYS A 382 16.84 -42.97 -13.43
CA CYS A 382 16.83 -42.07 -12.29
C CYS A 382 15.82 -40.95 -12.51
N PHE A 383 15.11 -40.57 -11.45
CA PHE A 383 14.40 -39.30 -11.40
C PHE A 383 15.35 -38.24 -10.86
N CYS A 384 15.58 -37.16 -11.61
CA CYS A 384 16.46 -36.07 -11.22
C CYS A 384 15.78 -34.72 -11.44
N TYR A 385 16.40 -33.63 -10.99
CA TYR A 385 16.03 -32.28 -11.41
C TYR A 385 16.99 -31.76 -12.47
N CYS A 386 16.42 -31.14 -13.50
CA CYS A 386 17.15 -30.42 -14.54
C CYS A 386 17.08 -28.93 -14.24
N ASP A 387 18.23 -28.31 -13.96
CA ASP A 387 18.46 -26.88 -14.17
C ASP A 387 18.77 -26.74 -15.66
N ASP A 388 17.74 -26.52 -16.47
CA ASP A 388 17.89 -26.49 -17.93
C ASP A 388 18.75 -25.28 -18.33
N ASN A 389 19.11 -25.10 -19.59
CA ASN A 389 19.68 -23.83 -20.08
C ASN A 389 19.29 -23.61 -21.54
N ASN A 390 18.02 -23.88 -21.84
CA ASN A 390 17.49 -23.79 -23.18
C ASN A 390 16.92 -22.37 -23.44
N ILE A 391 16.69 -22.05 -24.72
CA ILE A 391 16.23 -20.72 -25.17
C ILE A 391 14.83 -20.32 -24.67
N ASN A 392 14.02 -21.31 -24.27
CA ASN A 392 12.67 -21.12 -23.75
C ASN A 392 12.64 -21.12 -22.22
N SER A 393 13.79 -21.11 -21.55
CA SER A 393 13.83 -21.07 -20.11
C SER A 393 13.85 -19.64 -19.57
N ASP A 394 12.76 -19.26 -18.93
CA ASP A 394 12.65 -18.02 -18.19
C ASP A 394 13.49 -18.11 -16.90
N ARG A 395 14.56 -17.31 -16.82
CA ARG A 395 15.51 -17.37 -15.69
C ARG A 395 16.16 -16.04 -15.35
N TYR A 396 15.63 -14.95 -15.88
CA TYR A 396 16.29 -13.65 -15.80
C TYR A 396 15.48 -12.68 -14.94
N PHE A 397 16.17 -11.96 -14.06
CA PHE A 397 15.61 -10.85 -13.29
C PHE A 397 16.39 -9.58 -13.60
N SER A 398 15.71 -8.48 -13.88
CA SER A 398 16.37 -7.18 -14.10
C SER A 398 16.97 -6.67 -12.79
N LEU A 399 18.22 -6.21 -12.86
CA LEU A 399 18.93 -5.49 -11.79
C LEU A 399 18.94 -3.98 -12.02
N ARG A 400 18.50 -3.52 -13.21
CA ARG A 400 18.38 -2.08 -13.52
C ARG A 400 17.41 -1.38 -12.59
N GLU A 401 17.77 -0.16 -12.22
CA GLU A 401 16.95 0.68 -11.36
C GLU A 401 15.77 1.30 -12.09
N VAL A 402 14.66 1.44 -11.37
CA VAL A 402 13.46 2.11 -11.85
C VAL A 402 13.15 3.24 -10.88
N VAL A 403 13.27 4.47 -11.35
CA VAL A 403 13.20 5.69 -10.53
C VAL A 403 12.13 6.63 -11.08
N SER A 404 11.33 7.24 -10.21
CA SER A 404 10.34 8.24 -10.57
C SER A 404 11.00 9.52 -11.08
N ASP A 405 10.28 10.34 -11.83
CA ASP A 405 10.74 11.66 -12.27
C ASP A 405 10.79 12.67 -11.11
N VAL A 406 11.81 12.49 -10.25
CA VAL A 406 12.01 13.31 -9.06
C VAL A 406 12.37 14.76 -9.39
N ALA A 407 12.91 15.03 -10.59
CA ALA A 407 13.20 16.38 -11.05
C ALA A 407 11.91 17.20 -11.22
N ASN A 408 10.83 16.53 -11.63
CA ASN A 408 9.49 17.11 -11.73
C ASN A 408 8.61 16.79 -10.51
N ASN A 409 9.23 16.62 -9.33
CA ASN A 409 8.55 16.43 -8.05
C ASN A 409 7.59 15.21 -8.01
N LYS A 410 7.89 14.16 -8.79
CA LYS A 410 7.09 12.94 -8.80
C LYS A 410 7.67 11.85 -7.89
N VAL A 411 6.77 11.12 -7.26
CA VAL A 411 7.05 10.00 -6.34
C VAL A 411 6.40 8.73 -6.84
N VAL A 412 6.82 7.57 -6.31
CA VAL A 412 6.19 6.29 -6.60
C VAL A 412 4.81 6.22 -5.94
N THR A 413 3.79 5.82 -6.70
CA THR A 413 2.39 5.66 -6.25
C THR A 413 1.86 4.24 -6.43
N GLY A 414 2.54 3.43 -7.24
CA GLY A 414 2.16 2.07 -7.60
C GLY A 414 3.37 1.24 -8.03
N ILE A 415 3.31 -0.08 -7.87
CA ILE A 415 4.36 -1.03 -8.26
C ILE A 415 3.76 -2.33 -8.83
N ARG A 416 4.50 -3.00 -9.71
CA ARG A 416 4.21 -4.36 -10.16
C ARG A 416 5.44 -5.04 -10.76
N PHE A 417 5.38 -6.36 -10.88
CA PHE A 417 6.27 -7.10 -11.77
C PHE A 417 5.68 -7.18 -13.18
N LYS A 418 6.57 -7.30 -14.18
CA LYS A 418 6.21 -7.61 -15.57
C LYS A 418 7.29 -8.50 -16.19
N LYS A 419 6.86 -9.56 -16.89
CA LYS A 419 7.76 -10.39 -17.70
C LYS A 419 7.81 -9.83 -19.11
N VAL A 420 8.98 -9.39 -19.55
CA VAL A 420 9.21 -8.85 -20.91
C VAL A 420 10.51 -9.46 -21.44
N LYS A 421 10.49 -9.97 -22.68
CA LYS A 421 11.68 -10.56 -23.33
C LYS A 421 12.45 -11.60 -22.50
N GLN A 422 11.76 -12.44 -21.71
CA GLN A 422 12.47 -13.46 -20.91
C GLN A 422 12.74 -13.02 -19.45
N ILE A 423 12.56 -11.73 -19.16
CA ILE A 423 13.12 -11.07 -17.98
C ILE A 423 12.00 -10.55 -17.09
N ILE A 424 12.09 -10.82 -15.79
CA ILE A 424 11.22 -10.22 -14.78
C ILE A 424 11.73 -8.81 -14.47
N HIS A 425 10.94 -7.80 -14.82
CA HIS A 425 11.19 -6.40 -14.53
C HIS A 425 10.30 -5.91 -13.40
N MET A 426 10.82 -5.00 -12.57
CA MET A 426 9.98 -4.11 -11.79
C MET A 426 9.44 -2.99 -12.68
N GLN A 427 8.21 -2.57 -12.41
CA GLN A 427 7.63 -1.39 -13.02
C GLN A 427 6.97 -0.55 -11.93
N ILE A 428 7.15 0.77 -12.01
CA ILE A 428 6.55 1.74 -11.08
C ILE A 428 5.49 2.58 -11.78
N GLN A 429 4.51 3.01 -11.02
CA GLN A 429 3.63 4.12 -11.32
C GLN A 429 4.14 5.34 -10.56
N GLU A 430 4.10 6.50 -11.20
CA GLU A 430 4.51 7.77 -10.59
C GLU A 430 3.41 8.83 -10.66
N GLY A 431 3.44 9.77 -9.72
CA GLY A 431 2.56 10.93 -9.68
C GLY A 431 3.23 12.11 -8.97
N GLU A 432 2.83 13.32 -9.33
CA GLU A 432 3.32 14.57 -8.73
C GLU A 432 2.83 14.70 -7.28
N LEU A 433 3.79 14.92 -6.38
CA LEU A 433 3.54 15.20 -4.97
C LEU A 433 2.99 16.63 -4.80
N MET A 434 1.92 16.75 -4.03
CA MET A 434 1.22 18.00 -3.75
C MET A 434 1.30 18.34 -2.26
N PRO A 435 1.02 19.59 -1.86
CA PRO A 435 0.99 20.02 -0.47
C PRO A 435 0.20 19.07 0.44
N HIS A 436 0.66 18.93 1.69
CA HIS A 436 0.03 18.10 2.73
C HIS A 436 -0.11 16.61 2.36
N GLY A 437 0.81 16.10 1.52
CA GLY A 437 0.86 14.69 1.17
C GLY A 437 -0.24 14.23 0.21
N TYR A 438 -0.84 15.12 -0.58
CA TYR A 438 -1.72 14.73 -1.68
C TYR A 438 -0.90 14.31 -2.91
N ILE A 439 -1.52 13.53 -3.80
CA ILE A 439 -0.98 13.22 -5.12
C ILE A 439 -1.90 13.79 -6.18
N ASN A 440 -1.33 14.46 -7.18
CA ASN A 440 -2.08 14.99 -8.31
C ASN A 440 -2.58 13.82 -9.20
N LYS A 441 -3.87 13.48 -9.09
CA LYS A 441 -4.49 12.35 -9.83
C LYS A 441 -4.28 12.42 -11.35
N SER A 442 -4.28 13.62 -11.94
CA SER A 442 -4.11 13.81 -13.38
C SER A 442 -2.69 13.57 -13.87
N SER A 443 -1.71 13.54 -12.96
CA SER A 443 -0.30 13.29 -13.27
C SER A 443 0.10 11.82 -13.16
N ILE A 444 -0.82 10.94 -12.73
CA ILE A 444 -0.53 9.53 -12.44
C ILE A 444 -0.44 8.73 -13.73
N TRP A 445 0.66 8.01 -13.89
CA TRP A 445 0.86 7.12 -15.04
C TRP A 445 1.90 6.04 -14.74
N TRP A 446 1.79 4.91 -15.42
CA TRP A 446 2.75 3.81 -15.33
C TRP A 446 3.96 4.12 -16.21
N LYS A 447 5.15 4.19 -15.61
CA LYS A 447 6.40 4.43 -16.35
C LYS A 447 6.70 3.23 -17.25
N PRO A 448 7.00 3.42 -18.55
CA PRO A 448 7.38 2.36 -19.48
C PRO A 448 8.59 1.59 -18.97
N ILE A 449 8.61 0.29 -19.28
CA ILE A 449 9.77 -0.55 -18.99
C ILE A 449 10.82 -0.24 -20.05
N GLU A 450 12.03 0.06 -19.60
CA GLU A 450 13.21 0.13 -20.47
C GLU A 450 13.61 -1.29 -20.87
N GLU A 451 12.99 -1.80 -21.93
CA GLU A 451 13.19 -3.16 -22.40
C GLU A 451 14.62 -3.38 -22.90
N PHE A 452 15.21 -4.52 -22.57
CA PHE A 452 16.48 -4.97 -23.11
C PHE A 452 16.47 -6.49 -23.31
N SER A 453 17.39 -6.99 -24.12
CA SER A 453 17.65 -8.42 -24.30
C SER A 453 18.93 -8.81 -23.58
N VAL A 454 18.98 -10.03 -23.06
CA VAL A 454 20.22 -10.62 -22.50
C VAL A 454 21.30 -10.84 -23.56
N LEU A 455 20.94 -10.75 -24.85
CA LEU A 455 21.86 -10.88 -25.99
C LEU A 455 22.39 -9.52 -26.48
N ASP A 456 21.92 -8.39 -25.92
CA ASP A 456 22.37 -7.06 -26.36
C ASP A 456 23.84 -6.82 -25.95
N ASN A 457 24.64 -6.23 -26.85
CA ASN A 457 26.09 -6.07 -26.67
C ASN A 457 26.50 -5.30 -25.39
N ASN A 458 25.65 -4.40 -24.89
CA ASN A 458 25.93 -3.57 -23.71
C ASN A 458 25.24 -4.08 -22.44
N VAL A 459 24.71 -5.29 -22.45
CA VAL A 459 23.98 -5.88 -21.33
C VAL A 459 24.82 -6.99 -20.68
N LYS A 460 24.99 -6.94 -19.36
CA LYS A 460 25.87 -7.86 -18.62
C LYS A 460 25.15 -8.53 -17.44
N ASN A 461 25.35 -9.84 -17.32
CA ASN A 461 24.90 -10.61 -16.15
C ASN A 461 25.63 -10.14 -14.87
N GLY A 462 24.88 -10.00 -13.78
CA GLY A 462 25.34 -9.44 -12.51
C GLY A 462 25.40 -7.91 -12.46
N VAL A 463 25.12 -7.22 -13.58
CA VAL A 463 25.08 -5.75 -13.65
C VAL A 463 23.68 -5.27 -14.07
N ASP A 464 23.22 -5.70 -15.25
CA ASP A 464 21.91 -5.32 -15.81
C ASP A 464 20.81 -6.31 -15.43
N TYR A 465 21.17 -7.59 -15.34
CA TYR A 465 20.26 -8.69 -15.02
C TYR A 465 20.97 -9.78 -14.23
N HIS A 466 20.21 -10.59 -13.50
CA HIS A 466 20.66 -11.80 -12.83
C HIS A 466 20.12 -13.03 -13.55
N THR A 467 20.98 -14.04 -13.74
CA THR A 467 20.57 -15.35 -14.26
C THR A 467 20.42 -16.34 -13.10
N LEU A 468 19.20 -16.84 -12.92
CA LEU A 468 18.93 -17.93 -12.00
C LEU A 468 19.65 -19.20 -12.44
N SER A 469 20.19 -19.88 -11.44
CA SER A 469 20.79 -21.22 -11.51
C SER A 469 20.55 -21.89 -10.18
N TRP A 470 20.74 -23.21 -10.09
CA TRP A 470 20.49 -23.91 -8.83
C TRP A 470 21.18 -23.23 -7.64
N GLU A 471 22.44 -22.83 -7.74
CA GLU A 471 23.16 -22.23 -6.61
C GLU A 471 22.79 -20.76 -6.36
N LYS A 472 22.11 -20.09 -7.31
CA LYS A 472 21.75 -18.66 -7.25
C LYS A 472 20.28 -18.41 -7.57
N ARG A 473 19.40 -19.09 -6.82
CA ARG A 473 17.94 -19.08 -7.01
C ARG A 473 17.16 -18.45 -5.86
N GLY A 474 17.84 -17.79 -4.93
CA GLY A 474 17.20 -17.26 -3.74
C GLY A 474 16.60 -15.87 -3.96
N LEU A 475 15.57 -15.55 -3.18
CA LEU A 475 14.94 -14.24 -3.11
C LEU A 475 14.69 -13.90 -1.64
N ASP A 476 15.23 -12.78 -1.20
CA ASP A 476 14.97 -12.25 0.14
C ASP A 476 13.57 -11.62 0.21
N LEU A 477 12.85 -11.94 1.28
CA LEU A 477 11.50 -11.44 1.55
C LEU A 477 11.59 -10.35 2.62
N ASP A 478 11.50 -9.09 2.19
CA ASP A 478 11.72 -7.92 3.03
C ASP A 478 10.69 -6.83 2.77
N ASP A 479 10.36 -6.10 3.84
CA ASP A 479 9.72 -4.79 3.78
C ASP A 479 10.77 -3.71 4.02
N LEU A 480 10.88 -2.75 3.11
CA LEU A 480 11.78 -1.62 3.20
C LEU A 480 10.97 -0.34 3.41
N VAL A 481 11.00 0.17 4.64
CA VAL A 481 10.34 1.42 5.03
C VAL A 481 11.19 2.15 6.05
N LEU A 482 11.14 3.48 6.02
CA LEU A 482 11.67 4.34 7.07
C LEU A 482 10.53 5.19 7.64
N ASP A 483 10.45 5.30 8.97
CA ASP A 483 9.40 6.05 9.65
C ASP A 483 9.72 7.55 9.77
N ASP A 484 10.16 8.15 8.66
CA ASP A 484 10.54 9.56 8.57
C ASP A 484 9.79 10.28 7.44
N ASN A 485 10.00 11.58 7.28
CA ASN A 485 9.54 12.38 6.12
C ASN A 485 10.32 12.01 4.84
N LEU A 486 10.27 10.73 4.48
CA LEU A 486 10.92 10.09 3.35
C LEU A 486 9.85 9.39 2.51
N LEU A 487 9.98 9.50 1.19
CA LEU A 487 9.08 8.83 0.25
C LEU A 487 9.86 7.94 -0.71
N LEU A 488 9.19 6.88 -1.14
CA LEU A 488 9.68 5.98 -2.16
C LEU A 488 9.74 6.69 -3.51
N THR A 489 10.91 6.64 -4.13
CA THR A 489 11.19 7.28 -5.43
C THR A 489 11.86 6.34 -6.41
N GLY A 490 12.13 5.10 -6.02
CA GLY A 490 12.65 4.09 -6.94
C GLY A 490 12.89 2.74 -6.30
N LEU A 491 13.05 1.72 -7.14
CA LEU A 491 13.28 0.34 -6.74
C LEU A 491 14.30 -0.31 -7.67
N LYS A 492 15.04 -1.28 -7.13
CA LYS A 492 15.87 -2.19 -7.93
C LYS A 492 16.11 -3.48 -7.17
N PHE A 493 16.58 -4.49 -7.89
CA PHE A 493 17.22 -5.64 -7.28
C PHE A 493 18.73 -5.47 -7.28
N ARG A 494 19.36 -6.02 -6.25
CA ARG A 494 20.78 -6.36 -6.26
C ARG A 494 20.98 -7.81 -5.84
N MET A 495 22.21 -8.28 -5.97
CA MET A 495 22.60 -9.61 -5.47
C MET A 495 23.31 -9.49 -4.12
N ILE A 496 22.87 -10.29 -3.14
CA ILE A 496 23.62 -10.57 -1.91
C ILE A 496 23.90 -12.07 -1.87
N GLY A 497 25.16 -12.45 -2.15
CA GLY A 497 25.54 -13.85 -2.30
C GLY A 497 24.77 -14.52 -3.44
N SER A 498 23.93 -15.49 -3.11
CA SER A 498 23.10 -16.27 -4.04
C SER A 498 21.66 -15.76 -4.19
N ARG A 499 21.34 -14.59 -3.61
CA ARG A 499 19.95 -14.15 -3.44
C ARG A 499 19.72 -12.77 -4.04
N LEU A 500 18.58 -12.63 -4.71
CA LEU A 500 18.00 -11.35 -5.08
C LEU A 500 17.56 -10.63 -3.80
N ASN A 501 17.99 -9.38 -3.64
CA ASN A 501 17.69 -8.53 -2.51
C ASN A 501 17.10 -7.21 -3.02
N LEU A 502 15.97 -6.80 -2.45
CA LEU A 502 15.31 -5.56 -2.82
C LEU A 502 16.12 -4.36 -2.31
N GLU A 503 16.21 -3.31 -3.12
CA GLU A 503 16.62 -1.99 -2.66
C GLU A 503 15.56 -0.96 -3.02
N ALA A 504 15.37 0.01 -2.12
CA ALA A 504 14.41 1.08 -2.29
C ALA A 504 15.09 2.45 -2.18
N ARG A 505 14.84 3.31 -3.16
CA ARG A 505 15.36 4.69 -3.20
C ARG A 505 14.43 5.60 -2.42
N MET A 506 14.93 6.17 -1.34
CA MET A 506 14.21 7.07 -0.45
C MET A 506 14.64 8.52 -0.69
N THR A 507 13.68 9.43 -0.62
CA THR A 507 13.89 10.86 -0.83
C THR A 507 13.15 11.67 0.22
N SER A 508 13.83 12.60 0.88
CA SER A 508 13.20 13.48 1.86
C SER A 508 12.25 14.47 1.20
N PHE A 509 11.20 14.85 1.91
CA PHE A 509 10.24 15.84 1.43
C PHE A 509 9.76 16.76 2.56
N ASN A 510 9.24 17.92 2.18
CA ASN A 510 8.51 18.80 3.07
C ASN A 510 7.02 18.48 2.99
N PHE A 511 6.40 18.09 4.10
CA PHE A 511 4.99 17.70 4.14
C PHE A 511 4.05 18.86 3.79
N THR A 512 4.24 20.02 4.45
CA THR A 512 3.40 21.20 4.21
C THR A 512 3.44 21.67 2.76
N THR A 513 4.61 21.74 2.12
CA THR A 513 4.72 22.23 0.73
C THR A 513 4.53 21.14 -0.31
N GLY A 514 4.67 19.86 0.06
CA GLY A 514 4.62 18.74 -0.88
C GLY A 514 5.79 18.74 -1.86
N LYS A 515 6.97 19.18 -1.43
CA LYS A 515 8.16 19.28 -2.29
C LYS A 515 9.27 18.36 -1.84
N LEU A 516 9.85 17.60 -2.77
CA LEU A 516 11.05 16.79 -2.56
C LEU A 516 12.25 17.71 -2.25
N ILE A 517 13.06 17.31 -1.28
CA ILE A 517 14.21 18.10 -0.80
C ILE A 517 15.47 17.59 -1.50
N LYS A 518 15.95 18.37 -2.49
CA LYS A 518 17.18 18.10 -3.25
C LYS A 518 17.27 16.63 -3.75
N PRO A 519 16.26 16.13 -4.50
CA PRO A 519 16.17 14.71 -4.84
C PRO A 519 17.24 14.19 -5.81
N LEU A 520 17.98 15.08 -6.47
CA LEU A 520 19.11 14.68 -7.32
C LEU A 520 20.41 14.50 -6.51
N GLU A 521 20.50 15.11 -5.33
CA GLU A 521 21.71 15.14 -4.49
C GLU A 521 21.58 14.30 -3.22
N ARG A 522 20.37 14.22 -2.64
CA ARG A 522 20.15 13.72 -1.27
C ARG A 522 19.33 12.43 -1.18
N SER A 523 18.87 11.88 -2.29
CA SER A 523 18.20 10.58 -2.27
C SER A 523 19.22 9.46 -2.04
N PHE A 524 18.81 8.41 -1.34
CA PHE A 524 19.67 7.29 -0.99
C PHE A 524 18.93 5.96 -1.12
N TRP A 525 19.67 4.87 -1.28
CA TRP A 525 19.14 3.52 -1.37
C TRP A 525 19.18 2.85 0.01
N ILE A 526 18.09 2.19 0.40
CA ILE A 526 18.02 1.36 1.59
C ILE A 526 17.81 -0.11 1.19
N SER A 527 18.28 -1.00 2.05
CA SER A 527 18.19 -2.45 1.89
C SER A 527 18.32 -3.15 3.24
N HIS A 528 18.02 -4.46 3.27
CA HIS A 528 18.28 -5.32 4.41
C HIS A 528 19.43 -6.29 4.14
N ASP A 529 20.61 -5.95 4.67
CA ASP A 529 21.87 -6.64 4.38
C ASP A 529 22.11 -7.87 5.26
N ARG A 530 21.15 -8.20 6.14
CA ARG A 530 21.27 -9.34 7.05
C ARG A 530 21.32 -10.64 6.27
N THR A 531 22.41 -11.38 6.43
CA THR A 531 22.63 -12.67 5.77
C THR A 531 22.06 -13.86 6.56
N ASN A 532 21.99 -13.77 7.90
CA ASN A 532 21.35 -14.79 8.72
C ASN A 532 19.83 -14.70 8.59
N ARG A 533 19.26 -15.62 7.82
CA ARG A 533 17.84 -15.68 7.45
C ARG A 533 17.35 -17.12 7.42
N THR A 534 16.04 -17.30 7.60
CA THR A 534 15.42 -18.62 7.52
C THR A 534 14.75 -18.83 6.16
N GLU A 535 14.95 -20.01 5.57
CA GLU A 535 14.26 -20.37 4.33
C GLU A 535 12.79 -20.66 4.60
N VAL A 536 11.90 -20.18 3.73
CA VAL A 536 10.49 -20.59 3.72
C VAL A 536 10.41 -22.05 3.27
N THR A 537 9.86 -22.91 4.12
CA THR A 537 9.66 -24.33 3.82
C THR A 537 8.30 -24.55 3.18
N PHE A 538 8.29 -25.22 2.03
CA PHE A 538 7.05 -25.61 1.37
C PHE A 538 6.73 -27.08 1.63
N GLU A 539 5.56 -27.38 2.16
CA GLU A 539 5.07 -28.75 2.34
C GLU A 539 4.26 -29.18 1.12
N ASN A 540 4.79 -30.14 0.35
CA ASN A 540 4.20 -30.69 -0.87
C ASN A 540 3.72 -29.60 -1.86
N PRO A 541 4.59 -28.67 -2.30
CA PRO A 541 4.18 -27.52 -3.11
C PRO A 541 3.67 -27.91 -4.51
N ASP A 542 2.35 -27.95 -4.71
CA ASP A 542 1.76 -28.09 -6.04
C ASP A 542 1.61 -26.72 -6.75
N ILE A 543 1.10 -26.74 -7.99
CA ILE A 543 0.84 -25.55 -8.79
C ILE A 543 -0.13 -24.58 -8.06
N PRO A 544 0.27 -23.31 -7.85
CA PRO A 544 -0.50 -22.36 -7.05
C PRO A 544 -1.94 -22.12 -7.55
N THR A 545 -2.16 -22.20 -8.86
CA THR A 545 -3.45 -21.90 -9.49
C THR A 545 -4.44 -23.07 -9.48
N ARG A 546 -4.05 -24.25 -8.99
CA ARG A 546 -4.96 -25.41 -8.86
C ARG A 546 -5.82 -25.33 -7.59
N LEU A 547 -5.36 -24.62 -6.57
CA LEU A 547 -6.07 -24.52 -5.32
C LEU A 547 -7.20 -23.48 -5.42
N PRO A 548 -8.45 -23.82 -5.04
CA PRO A 548 -9.57 -22.87 -5.09
C PRO A 548 -9.55 -21.85 -3.94
N LEU A 549 -8.67 -22.05 -2.94
CA LEU A 549 -8.54 -21.16 -1.78
C LEU A 549 -7.58 -20.01 -2.09
N LEU A 550 -7.95 -18.80 -1.64
CA LEU A 550 -7.10 -17.62 -1.72
C LEU A 550 -5.79 -17.83 -0.95
N ALA A 551 -4.66 -17.51 -1.59
CA ALA A 551 -3.35 -17.42 -0.98
C ALA A 551 -3.31 -16.24 0.01
N LEU A 552 -2.76 -16.50 1.19
CA LEU A 552 -2.61 -15.48 2.24
C LEU A 552 -1.13 -15.22 2.50
N PRO A 553 -0.75 -13.97 2.86
CA PRO A 553 0.60 -13.66 3.29
C PRO A 553 1.02 -14.58 4.44
N ASP A 554 2.12 -15.31 4.27
CA ASP A 554 2.63 -16.28 5.24
C ASP A 554 4.13 -16.06 5.57
N SER A 555 4.85 -15.31 4.74
CA SER A 555 6.25 -14.94 5.00
C SER A 555 6.39 -14.00 6.19
N LYS A 556 7.39 -14.26 7.01
CA LYS A 556 7.80 -13.49 8.19
C LYS A 556 9.03 -12.63 7.89
N PRO A 557 9.32 -11.62 8.74
CA PRO A 557 10.57 -10.86 8.62
C PRO A 557 11.81 -11.76 8.65
N PHE A 558 12.87 -11.36 7.93
CA PHE A 558 14.15 -12.07 7.82
C PHE A 558 14.03 -13.48 7.22
N GLN A 559 13.06 -13.69 6.33
CA GLN A 559 12.97 -14.91 5.54
C GLN A 559 13.52 -14.71 4.12
N TYR A 560 13.80 -15.82 3.48
CA TYR A 560 14.06 -15.91 2.05
C TYR A 560 13.42 -17.17 1.50
N LEU A 561 13.28 -17.28 0.20
CA LEU A 561 12.89 -18.52 -0.46
C LEU A 561 13.83 -18.83 -1.61
N ASN A 562 13.89 -20.09 -2.00
CA ASN A 562 14.51 -20.53 -3.23
C ASN A 562 13.43 -20.87 -4.25
N PHE A 563 13.57 -20.39 -5.49
CA PHE A 563 12.81 -20.97 -6.59
C PHE A 563 13.20 -22.45 -6.74
N ALA A 564 12.22 -23.33 -6.85
CA ALA A 564 12.43 -24.77 -6.87
C ALA A 564 11.39 -25.47 -7.76
N PRO A 565 11.62 -26.73 -8.17
CA PRO A 565 10.58 -27.52 -8.79
C PRO A 565 9.35 -27.67 -7.87
N SER A 566 8.17 -27.79 -8.47
CA SER A 566 6.96 -28.26 -7.82
C SER A 566 7.11 -29.68 -7.27
N ASP A 567 6.14 -30.11 -6.49
CA ASP A 567 6.15 -31.43 -5.88
C ASP A 567 6.23 -32.55 -6.93
N GLN A 568 7.04 -33.55 -6.61
CA GLN A 568 7.29 -34.69 -7.48
C GLN A 568 6.04 -35.56 -7.62
N LYS A 569 5.28 -35.77 -6.54
CA LYS A 569 4.11 -36.66 -6.56
C LYS A 569 2.92 -35.99 -7.24
N ASN A 570 2.67 -34.72 -6.94
CA ASN A 570 1.51 -34.01 -7.44
C ASN A 570 1.68 -33.47 -8.88
N ASP A 571 2.90 -33.08 -9.27
CA ASP A 571 3.15 -32.38 -10.54
C ASP A 571 4.28 -32.99 -11.38
N VAL A 572 4.87 -34.12 -10.96
CA VAL A 572 6.08 -34.68 -11.59
C VAL A 572 7.23 -33.65 -11.60
N ALA A 573 7.19 -32.69 -10.67
CA ALA A 573 8.13 -31.58 -10.58
C ALA A 573 8.28 -30.75 -11.86
N GLN A 574 7.20 -30.50 -12.62
CA GLN A 574 7.28 -29.91 -13.97
C GLN A 574 7.20 -28.39 -14.02
N ASN A 575 6.89 -27.72 -12.90
CA ASN A 575 6.84 -26.26 -12.80
C ASN A 575 7.88 -25.75 -11.81
N THR A 576 8.35 -24.51 -12.03
CA THR A 576 9.15 -23.80 -11.01
C THR A 576 8.22 -22.95 -10.15
N ILE A 577 8.26 -23.17 -8.84
CA ILE A 577 7.50 -22.47 -7.80
C ILE A 577 8.45 -21.66 -6.89
N PRO A 578 7.96 -20.62 -6.21
CA PRO A 578 6.62 -20.01 -6.33
C PRO A 578 6.38 -19.36 -7.70
N PHE A 579 5.11 -19.16 -8.06
CA PHE A 579 4.77 -18.28 -9.19
C PHE A 579 4.95 -16.81 -8.79
N ILE A 580 4.90 -15.89 -9.76
CA ILE A 580 5.10 -14.46 -9.53
C ILE A 580 3.78 -13.74 -9.76
N ASP A 581 3.25 -13.07 -8.74
CA ASP A 581 2.10 -12.18 -8.87
C ASP A 581 2.52 -10.90 -9.61
N ILE A 582 1.85 -10.60 -10.72
CA ILE A 582 2.14 -9.45 -11.59
C ILE A 582 1.02 -8.40 -11.56
N GLN A 583 0.04 -8.57 -10.66
CA GLN A 583 -1.05 -7.60 -10.50
C GLN A 583 -0.49 -6.24 -10.04
N PRO A 584 -1.09 -5.12 -10.51
CA PRO A 584 -0.73 -3.79 -10.04
C PRO A 584 -1.09 -3.60 -8.57
N VAL A 585 -0.13 -3.15 -7.78
CA VAL A 585 -0.35 -2.69 -6.40
C VAL A 585 -0.29 -1.17 -6.43
N GLU A 586 -1.44 -0.52 -6.28
CA GLU A 586 -1.58 0.94 -6.33
C GLU A 586 -2.66 1.39 -5.34
N SER A 587 -2.50 2.59 -4.77
CA SER A 587 -3.45 3.14 -3.82
C SER A 587 -4.55 3.96 -4.52
N ASN A 588 -5.79 3.83 -4.06
CA ASN A 588 -6.94 4.61 -4.48
C ASN A 588 -7.81 4.96 -3.25
N PRO A 589 -7.87 6.23 -2.81
CA PRO A 589 -7.26 7.39 -3.46
C PRO A 589 -5.72 7.33 -3.41
N PRO A 590 -5.01 7.92 -4.39
CA PRO A 590 -3.55 7.88 -4.43
C PRO A 590 -2.94 8.62 -3.23
N VAL A 591 -2.06 7.94 -2.51
CA VAL A 591 -1.32 8.50 -1.36
C VAL A 591 0.19 8.34 -1.54
N PRO A 592 1.00 9.17 -0.86
CA PRO A 592 2.45 8.99 -0.83
C PRO A 592 2.82 7.63 -0.24
N ILE A 593 3.85 7.03 -0.80
CA ILE A 593 4.37 5.72 -0.40
C ILE A 593 5.67 5.93 0.39
N ALA A 594 5.75 5.35 1.58
CA ALA A 594 6.92 5.41 2.45
C ALA A 594 7.86 4.21 2.26
N GLY A 595 7.39 3.14 1.63
CA GLY A 595 8.18 1.93 1.44
C GLY A 595 7.57 0.92 0.49
N ALA A 596 8.32 -0.14 0.21
CA ALA A 596 7.87 -1.27 -0.58
C ALA A 596 8.46 -2.56 -0.02
N GLY A 597 7.84 -3.68 -0.35
CA GLY A 597 8.34 -4.98 0.05
C GLY A 597 8.00 -6.09 -0.93
N ILE A 598 8.67 -7.23 -0.73
CA ILE A 598 8.43 -8.48 -1.42
C ILE A 598 8.12 -9.53 -0.37
N PHE A 599 7.04 -10.28 -0.60
CA PHE A 599 6.55 -11.27 0.34
C PHE A 599 6.04 -12.51 -0.40
N HIS A 600 5.92 -13.61 0.34
CA HIS A 600 5.27 -14.81 -0.15
C HIS A 600 3.83 -14.87 0.38
N LYS A 601 2.91 -15.33 -0.46
CA LYS A 601 1.55 -15.72 -0.07
C LYS A 601 1.24 -17.13 -0.58
N GLY A 602 0.65 -17.96 0.26
CA GLY A 602 0.37 -19.35 -0.07
C GLY A 602 -0.61 -20.03 0.87
N ARG A 603 -0.69 -21.36 0.71
CA ARG A 603 -1.44 -22.31 1.55
C ARG A 603 -0.66 -23.63 1.60
N PRO A 604 -0.86 -24.46 2.64
CA PRO A 604 -0.30 -25.82 2.66
C PRO A 604 -0.70 -26.61 1.39
N GLY A 605 0.24 -27.35 0.80
CA GLY A 605 0.02 -28.09 -0.45
C GLY A 605 0.10 -27.24 -1.73
N SER A 606 0.42 -25.94 -1.62
CA SER A 606 0.58 -25.02 -2.76
C SER A 606 1.95 -24.37 -2.73
N GLY A 607 2.57 -24.23 -3.90
CA GLY A 607 3.83 -23.51 -4.07
C GLY A 607 3.70 -21.98 -3.94
N GLY A 608 2.48 -21.46 -3.84
CA GLY A 608 2.18 -20.04 -3.60
C GLY A 608 2.73 -19.04 -4.64
N PHE A 609 2.68 -17.77 -4.28
CA PHE A 609 3.10 -16.64 -5.10
C PHE A 609 4.09 -15.75 -4.36
N VAL A 610 5.11 -15.28 -5.09
CA VAL A 610 5.89 -14.09 -4.73
C VAL A 610 5.13 -12.86 -5.22
N ALA A 611 4.88 -11.91 -4.33
CA ALA A 611 4.16 -10.69 -4.64
C ALA A 611 4.88 -9.45 -4.09
N MET A 612 4.60 -8.30 -4.70
CA MET A 612 5.02 -7.00 -4.18
C MET A 612 3.95 -6.43 -3.26
N ARG A 613 4.37 -5.56 -2.33
CA ARG A 613 3.47 -4.72 -1.53
C ARG A 613 4.03 -3.32 -1.34
N LEU A 614 3.14 -2.36 -1.19
CA LEU A 614 3.46 -0.98 -0.83
C LEU A 614 3.27 -0.76 0.66
N ILE A 615 3.99 0.22 1.21
CA ILE A 615 3.81 0.69 2.57
C ILE A 615 3.46 2.18 2.48
N THR A 616 2.22 2.51 2.84
CA THR A 616 1.71 3.88 2.75
C THR A 616 2.38 4.81 3.75
N TYR A 617 2.39 6.11 3.44
CA TYR A 617 2.89 7.12 4.36
C TYR A 617 2.02 7.24 5.61
N ASP A 618 2.66 7.40 6.76
CA ASP A 618 1.99 7.51 8.06
C ASP A 618 1.53 8.96 8.32
N PHE A 619 0.25 9.21 8.12
CA PHE A 619 -0.37 10.51 8.37
C PHE A 619 -0.60 10.80 9.86
N SER A 620 -0.50 9.81 10.76
CA SER A 620 -0.86 9.98 12.17
C SER A 620 -0.04 11.06 12.90
N LYS A 621 1.19 11.30 12.43
CA LYS A 621 2.12 12.31 12.94
C LYS A 621 1.65 13.74 12.68
N HIS A 622 0.84 13.94 11.64
CA HIS A 622 0.33 15.25 11.20
C HIS A 622 -1.09 15.54 11.68
N LEU A 623 -1.75 14.57 12.33
CA LEU A 623 -3.06 14.75 12.93
C LEU A 623 -2.93 15.58 14.21
N GLN A 624 -3.16 16.89 14.12
CA GLN A 624 -2.96 17.84 15.21
C GLN A 624 -3.94 19.00 15.09
N VAL A 625 -4.30 19.60 16.22
CA VAL A 625 -5.19 20.78 16.26
C VAL A 625 -4.58 21.80 17.20
N ASP A 626 -4.58 23.06 16.77
CA ASP A 626 -4.11 24.20 17.57
C ASP A 626 -5.24 24.66 18.51
N LEU A 627 -5.54 23.84 19.52
CA LEU A 627 -6.41 24.26 20.61
C LEU A 627 -5.59 25.07 21.60
N SER A 628 -6.14 26.20 22.08
CA SER A 628 -5.54 26.88 23.22
C SER A 628 -5.60 25.91 24.41
N PRO A 629 -4.52 25.71 25.18
CA PRO A 629 -4.60 24.85 26.34
C PRO A 629 -5.68 25.44 27.26
N SER A 630 -6.81 24.74 27.36
CA SER A 630 -7.69 24.92 28.50
C SER A 630 -6.84 24.61 29.71
N ALA A 631 -6.76 25.56 30.64
CA ALA A 631 -6.20 25.32 31.95
C ALA A 631 -7.06 24.23 32.60
N ASP A 632 -6.64 22.97 32.40
CA ASP A 632 -6.93 21.77 33.18
C ASP A 632 -6.69 20.51 32.32
N THR A 633 -5.45 20.32 31.86
CA THR A 633 -4.93 18.97 31.61
C THR A 633 -3.46 18.94 32.02
N VAL A 634 -3.20 18.51 33.26
CA VAL A 634 -1.87 18.06 33.67
C VAL A 634 -1.60 16.75 32.94
N ILE A 635 -0.90 16.83 31.82
CA ILE A 635 -0.30 15.66 31.15
C ILE A 635 1.20 15.88 31.21
N ASP A 636 1.82 15.37 32.28
CA ASP A 636 3.17 14.84 32.26
C ASP A 636 3.35 13.97 33.50
N ALA A 637 3.11 12.67 33.34
CA ALA A 637 3.70 11.65 34.20
C ALA A 637 4.16 10.49 33.30
N PRO A 638 5.46 10.16 33.27
CA PRO A 638 5.96 9.03 32.53
C PRO A 638 5.52 7.73 33.22
N ASN A 639 4.83 6.85 32.47
CA ASN A 639 4.50 5.51 32.92
C ASN A 639 5.78 4.66 32.98
N GLU A 640 6.34 4.52 34.18
CA GLU A 640 7.20 3.38 34.51
C GLU A 640 6.34 2.12 34.62
N ILE A 641 6.47 1.23 33.66
CA ILE A 641 5.90 -0.12 33.71
C ILE A 641 6.82 -0.96 34.60
N ARG A 642 6.34 -1.33 35.80
CA ARG A 642 6.92 -2.44 36.58
C ARG A 642 6.36 -3.77 36.08
N VAL A 643 7.26 -4.63 35.63
CA VAL A 643 7.01 -6.02 35.23
C VAL A 643 6.69 -6.85 36.48
N VAL A 644 5.61 -7.64 36.41
CA VAL A 644 5.43 -8.88 37.18
C VAL A 644 5.23 -10.01 36.18
#